data_AF-I1CSW4-F1
#
_entry.id   AF-I1CSW4-F1
#
_cell.length_a   1.000
_cell.length_b   1.000
_cell.length_c   1.000
_cell.angle_alpha   90.00
_cell.angle_beta   90.00
_cell.angle_gamma   90.00
#
_symmetry.space_group_name_H-M   'P 1'
#
loop_
_entity.id
_entity.type
_entity.pdbx_description
1 polymer ?
#
loop_
_entity_poly.entity_id
_entity_poly.type
_entity_poly.pdbx_seq_one_letter_code
_entity_poly.pdbx_strand_id
1 'polypeptide(L)'
;MAEAILDFSKELDVPLLDQVVMTFFTGTGQEQQIAQQLLTQFQDHEEAWTRVDGILEKSTVPQTKFIALQILEKFIQTRWNTLPADSKNAIRYFVVNVIVQQASDEANLVKQRTYINKLNMTLVQILKQEWPHNWPTFISEIVSSSETNLALCENNMSIFKLLREILGKATKPSLIKATLETLLRFVHWVPVAYIFETDLIPTLQSKFFEVPQFRNVTLKCFTEIGAIEITQVYYDAIHQLFTSVMTTTNAMVPLNTDIADVYENSNDNDQEFVQNLALFLTSFLSSHSRVLESFPDAVQMLMNAHFYIIKISRVEDREIFKICLEYWTKLVEGLFEEVINQNQNRHLVYAPVLSQLRVVMIERMVKPEEVLIVENDEGEIVREFVKESDTIVLYKSMKQVLVYLTHLNVEDTETIMTIKLSRQMDGTEWSWNNLNKLCWAIGSISGAMDVETEKKFLVTVIKELLSLCEMKRGKDNKAVVASNIMYCVGQYPRFLKSHWKFLKTVINKLFEFMHESHEGVQDMACDTFIKISQQCKRHFVIDQIGEEMTFVDEILDNISRITSDLDPQQIHTFYEAIGYMISADTNPISQERLITKFMYLPNSAWDSLIAQAKQNPECLNNANEIKVLANVLKTNVSACSSVGSAFILQLGKIYMDLLALYRIIGELVSQDVAAKGPISTKTPKVRGWRTIKKEILKLIDTYVANTTDISAVNTNMVDPFLEAVLTDFNTNVDTARDAEVLNVITTIINKLQSLMTPRVATIFEATFQPTLNMITKDFAEYPEHRTGFYSMLKSINKHCFPALLELAPGQFKLFIDSIVWGFKHTMRDIADIGLEICGELIDNISRTDAAIAGAFYQSYYLSLLQDIFFVLTDSDHKSGFKGQTEVLARLFELVSSNKIIAPLFDPSQVTNPNMTNAAFLQEHVSTLLQNAFPHLQSSQIKVFIHAMFEYNNNPTKFKLEVRDFLIQLKEFAGENAELYLEEKEREMEAQRKAEMAKALSIPGMVKPSELPVIDEDENL
;
A
#
# COMPACT_ATOMS: atom_id res chain seq x y z
N MET A 1 5.27 44.70 -20.68
CA MET A 1 6.72 44.88 -20.99
C MET A 1 7.48 43.57 -20.80
N ALA A 2 7.29 42.84 -19.69
CA ALA A 2 7.86 41.49 -19.48
C ALA A 2 7.37 40.40 -20.46
N GLU A 3 6.13 40.49 -20.96
CA GLU A 3 5.58 39.59 -21.99
C GLU A 3 6.36 39.55 -23.31
N ALA A 4 7.24 40.52 -23.54
CA ALA A 4 8.07 40.55 -24.75
C ALA A 4 9.01 39.34 -24.87
N ILE A 5 9.30 38.63 -23.76
CA ILE A 5 10.07 37.37 -23.81
C ILE A 5 9.32 36.24 -24.53
N LEU A 6 8.00 36.35 -24.68
CA LEU A 6 7.14 35.36 -25.35
C LEU A 6 6.96 35.63 -26.85
N ASP A 7 7.53 36.71 -27.38
CA ASP A 7 7.46 37.03 -28.82
C ASP A 7 8.60 36.35 -29.60
N PHE A 8 8.36 35.11 -30.02
CA PHE A 8 9.32 34.32 -30.80
C PHE A 8 9.51 34.81 -32.24
N SER A 9 8.77 35.82 -32.71
CA SER A 9 9.00 36.44 -34.02
C SER A 9 10.18 37.41 -34.04
N LYS A 10 10.71 37.78 -32.86
CA LYS A 10 11.84 38.70 -32.68
C LYS A 10 13.04 38.01 -32.03
N GLU A 11 14.18 38.69 -31.98
CA GLU A 11 15.33 38.22 -31.19
C GLU A 11 15.01 38.36 -29.70
N LEU A 12 15.35 37.33 -28.90
CA LEU A 12 15.08 37.31 -27.47
C LEU A 12 15.95 38.34 -26.74
N ASP A 13 15.30 39.22 -25.96
CA ASP A 13 15.97 40.12 -25.01
C ASP A 13 16.40 39.34 -23.76
N VAL A 14 17.64 38.87 -23.76
CA VAL A 14 18.22 38.06 -22.65
C VAL A 14 18.32 38.86 -21.34
N PRO A 15 18.72 40.14 -21.32
CA PRO A 15 18.62 40.97 -20.11
C PRO A 15 17.20 41.07 -19.52
N LEU A 16 16.18 41.18 -20.37
CA LEU A 16 14.78 41.16 -19.92
C LEU A 16 14.40 39.79 -19.33
N LEU A 17 14.82 38.69 -19.94
CA LEU A 17 14.62 37.35 -19.39
C LEU A 17 15.32 37.19 -18.04
N ASP A 18 16.56 37.66 -17.90
CA ASP A 18 17.30 37.67 -16.63
C ASP A 18 16.53 38.45 -15.54
N GLN A 19 15.91 39.58 -15.90
CA GLN A 19 15.08 40.35 -14.98
C GLN A 19 13.81 39.58 -14.57
N VAL A 20 13.14 38.89 -15.49
CA VAL A 20 11.95 38.07 -15.18
C VAL A 20 12.32 36.87 -14.29
N VAL A 21 13.43 36.18 -14.59
CA VAL A 21 13.94 35.08 -13.77
C VAL A 21 14.29 35.56 -12.36
N MET A 22 15.01 36.68 -12.24
CA MET A 22 15.33 37.25 -10.92
C MET A 22 14.08 37.69 -10.17
N THR A 23 13.06 38.25 -10.85
CA THR A 23 11.78 38.61 -10.25
C THR A 23 11.03 37.37 -9.73
N PHE A 24 11.14 36.23 -10.42
CA PHE A 24 10.59 34.96 -9.93
C PHE A 24 11.31 34.43 -8.68
N PHE A 25 12.66 34.49 -8.65
CA PHE A 25 13.44 33.96 -7.53
C PHE A 25 13.53 34.90 -6.31
N THR A 26 13.38 36.21 -6.50
CA THR A 26 13.61 37.22 -5.45
C THR A 26 12.41 38.13 -5.18
N GLY A 27 11.41 38.15 -6.06
CA GLY A 27 10.19 38.93 -5.89
C GLY A 27 9.20 38.30 -4.91
N THR A 28 8.14 39.04 -4.56
CA THR A 28 7.06 38.57 -3.69
C THR A 28 5.70 39.06 -4.19
N GLY A 29 4.62 38.33 -3.88
CA GLY A 29 3.24 38.72 -4.21
C GLY A 29 2.91 38.58 -5.71
N GLN A 30 2.13 39.51 -6.25
CA GLN A 30 1.63 39.44 -7.64
C GLN A 30 2.73 39.47 -8.70
N GLU A 31 3.82 40.21 -8.48
CA GLU A 31 4.91 40.31 -9.47
C GLU A 31 5.65 38.97 -9.63
N GLN A 32 5.81 38.21 -8.55
CA GLN A 32 6.39 36.86 -8.58
C GLN A 32 5.49 35.88 -9.34
N GLN A 33 4.17 35.94 -9.12
CA GLN A 33 3.20 35.09 -9.82
C GLN A 33 3.16 35.38 -11.32
N ILE A 34 3.20 36.66 -11.71
CA ILE A 34 3.28 37.06 -13.12
C ILE A 34 4.59 36.57 -13.74
N ALA A 35 5.73 36.74 -13.06
CA ALA A 35 7.01 36.22 -13.54
C ALA A 35 7.01 34.69 -13.68
N GLN A 36 6.39 33.96 -12.73
CA GLN A 36 6.23 32.51 -12.82
C GLN A 36 5.41 32.11 -14.04
N GLN A 37 4.25 32.73 -14.26
CA GLN A 37 3.38 32.45 -15.41
C GLN A 37 4.12 32.69 -16.74
N LEU A 38 4.84 33.80 -16.85
CA LEU A 38 5.61 34.13 -18.05
C LEU A 38 6.76 33.13 -18.28
N LEU A 39 7.46 32.70 -17.22
CA LEU A 39 8.52 31.70 -17.35
C LEU A 39 8.00 30.32 -17.72
N THR A 40 6.86 29.91 -17.16
CA THR A 40 6.19 28.65 -17.54
C THR A 40 5.78 28.69 -19.01
N GLN A 41 5.12 29.76 -19.44
CA GLN A 41 4.75 29.95 -20.85
C GLN A 41 5.97 29.97 -21.78
N PHE A 42 7.08 30.59 -21.36
CA PHE A 42 8.32 30.59 -22.13
C PHE A 42 8.95 29.20 -22.21
N GLN A 43 8.97 28.43 -21.12
CA GLN A 43 9.54 27.08 -21.06
C GLN A 43 8.74 26.06 -21.89
N ASP A 44 7.42 26.20 -21.92
CA ASP A 44 6.52 25.29 -22.62
C ASP A 44 6.33 25.64 -24.10
N HIS A 45 6.82 26.82 -24.55
CA HIS A 45 6.73 27.22 -25.95
C HIS A 45 7.50 26.25 -26.87
N GLU A 46 6.91 25.87 -28.00
CA GLU A 46 7.46 24.84 -28.87
C GLU A 46 8.86 25.18 -29.39
N GLU A 47 9.13 26.45 -29.62
CA GLU A 47 10.40 26.99 -30.13
C GLU A 47 11.37 27.45 -29.03
N ALA A 48 11.05 27.27 -27.74
CA ALA A 48 11.90 27.72 -26.62
C ALA A 48 13.35 27.21 -26.72
N TRP A 49 13.53 25.98 -27.18
CA TRP A 49 14.83 25.35 -27.36
C TRP A 49 15.73 26.10 -28.36
N THR A 50 15.16 26.80 -29.35
CA THR A 50 15.90 27.58 -30.35
C THR A 50 16.57 28.82 -29.78
N ARG A 51 16.27 29.18 -28.52
CA ARG A 51 16.82 30.35 -27.83
C ARG A 51 17.89 29.98 -26.80
N VAL A 52 18.09 28.69 -26.54
CA VAL A 52 18.97 28.20 -25.49
C VAL A 52 20.41 28.62 -25.72
N ASP A 53 20.88 28.59 -26.96
CA ASP A 53 22.21 29.03 -27.33
C ASP A 53 22.47 30.50 -26.97
N GLY A 54 21.59 31.40 -27.42
CA GLY A 54 21.64 32.82 -27.11
C GLY A 54 21.53 33.12 -25.61
N ILE A 55 20.76 32.32 -24.86
CA ILE A 55 20.65 32.46 -23.41
C ILE A 55 21.95 32.04 -22.71
N LEU A 56 22.51 30.88 -23.07
CA LEU A 56 23.74 30.39 -22.41
C LEU A 56 24.95 31.28 -22.69
N GLU A 57 25.01 31.90 -23.88
CA GLU A 57 26.06 32.84 -24.26
C GLU A 57 25.90 34.23 -23.61
N LYS A 58 24.70 34.82 -23.64
CA LYS A 58 24.49 36.24 -23.28
C LYS A 58 24.04 36.45 -21.82
N SER A 59 23.43 35.46 -21.17
CA SER A 59 22.92 35.61 -19.80
C SER A 59 24.05 35.69 -18.77
N THR A 60 23.85 36.53 -17.74
CA THR A 60 24.76 36.64 -16.60
C THR A 60 24.21 35.99 -15.33
N VAL A 61 22.96 35.52 -15.37
CA VAL A 61 22.24 34.93 -14.24
C VAL A 61 22.29 33.39 -14.31
N PRO A 62 22.88 32.70 -13.31
CA PRO A 62 22.98 31.24 -13.31
C PRO A 62 21.63 30.52 -13.41
N GLN A 63 20.59 31.07 -12.79
CA GLN A 63 19.24 30.54 -12.79
C GLN A 63 18.63 30.54 -14.20
N THR A 64 18.85 31.59 -14.98
CA THR A 64 18.39 31.67 -16.38
C THR A 64 19.07 30.62 -17.25
N LYS A 65 20.37 30.40 -17.04
CA LYS A 65 21.11 29.32 -17.73
C LYS A 65 20.62 27.93 -17.35
N PHE A 66 20.24 27.73 -16.09
CA PHE A 66 19.67 26.47 -15.62
C PHE A 66 18.32 26.18 -16.28
N ILE A 67 17.45 27.19 -16.37
CA ILE A 67 16.16 27.11 -17.08
C ILE A 67 16.39 26.77 -18.55
N ALA A 68 17.36 27.40 -19.21
CA ALA A 68 17.70 27.12 -20.60
C ALA A 68 18.15 25.66 -20.82
N LEU A 69 18.98 25.12 -19.91
CA LEU A 69 19.36 23.70 -19.95
C LEU A 69 18.20 22.76 -19.67
N GLN A 70 17.25 23.15 -18.82
CA GLN A 70 16.04 22.36 -18.58
C GLN A 70 15.13 22.31 -19.81
N ILE A 71 14.97 23.43 -20.52
CA ILE A 71 14.26 23.49 -21.80
C ILE A 71 14.94 22.56 -22.81
N LEU A 72 16.27 22.62 -22.91
CA LEU A 72 17.03 21.78 -23.83
C LEU A 72 16.96 20.29 -23.49
N GLU A 73 17.07 19.94 -22.21
CA GLU A 73 16.93 18.56 -21.74
C GLU A 73 15.53 18.01 -22.04
N LYS A 74 14.46 18.76 -21.72
CA LYS A 74 13.07 18.38 -22.05
C LYS A 74 12.93 18.16 -23.56
N PHE A 75 13.50 19.03 -24.38
CA PHE A 75 13.49 18.89 -25.84
C PHE A 75 14.25 17.64 -26.31
N ILE A 76 15.44 17.36 -25.77
CA ILE A 76 16.24 16.17 -26.11
C ILE A 76 15.50 14.87 -25.73
N GLN A 77 14.76 14.88 -24.63
CA GLN A 77 14.01 13.70 -24.20
C GLN A 77 12.76 13.44 -25.06
N THR A 78 12.09 14.51 -25.49
CA THR A 78 10.73 14.40 -26.08
C THR A 78 10.70 14.54 -27.60
N ARG A 79 11.56 15.39 -28.18
CA ARG A 79 11.48 15.83 -29.58
C ARG A 79 12.79 15.72 -30.34
N TRP A 80 13.82 15.09 -29.77
CA TRP A 80 15.13 14.97 -30.41
C TRP A 80 15.09 14.36 -31.82
N ASN A 81 14.28 13.32 -32.01
CA ASN A 81 14.17 12.60 -33.29
C ASN A 81 13.39 13.35 -34.38
N THR A 82 12.79 14.51 -34.07
CA THR A 82 12.15 15.36 -35.09
C THR A 82 13.16 16.26 -35.81
N LEU A 83 14.39 16.38 -35.30
CA LEU A 83 15.42 17.23 -35.89
C LEU A 83 16.15 16.54 -37.06
N PRO A 84 16.49 17.29 -38.12
CA PRO A 84 17.46 16.86 -39.12
C PRO A 84 18.83 16.59 -38.48
N ALA A 85 19.61 15.68 -39.09
CA ALA A 85 20.92 15.28 -38.59
C ALA A 85 21.88 16.48 -38.40
N ASP A 86 21.84 17.48 -39.27
CA ASP A 86 22.68 18.68 -39.16
C ASP A 86 22.35 19.52 -37.93
N SER A 87 21.07 19.66 -37.59
CA SER A 87 20.62 20.38 -36.39
C SER A 87 20.97 19.64 -35.10
N LYS A 88 20.83 18.30 -35.10
CA LYS A 88 21.29 17.45 -33.99
C LYS A 88 22.79 17.61 -33.75
N ASN A 89 23.58 17.59 -34.83
CA ASN A 89 25.01 17.81 -34.78
C ASN A 89 25.36 19.21 -34.26
N ALA A 90 24.65 20.26 -34.70
CA ALA A 90 24.88 21.62 -34.22
C ALA A 90 24.65 21.76 -32.70
N ILE A 91 23.54 21.21 -32.18
CA ILE A 91 23.25 21.23 -30.73
C ILE A 91 24.31 20.45 -29.95
N ARG A 92 24.69 19.27 -30.46
CA ARG A 92 25.77 18.46 -29.92
C ARG A 92 27.07 19.25 -29.81
N TYR A 93 27.53 19.85 -30.91
CA TYR A 93 28.77 20.64 -30.95
C TYR A 93 28.69 21.83 -30.00
N PHE A 94 27.54 22.50 -29.94
CA PHE A 94 27.31 23.62 -29.06
C PHE A 94 27.43 23.23 -27.58
N VAL A 95 26.72 22.19 -27.12
CA VAL A 95 26.77 21.73 -25.72
C VAL A 95 28.19 21.30 -25.34
N VAL A 96 28.88 20.58 -26.21
CA VAL A 96 30.28 20.16 -25.99
C VAL A 96 31.21 21.37 -25.89
N ASN A 97 31.08 22.36 -26.79
CA ASN A 97 31.90 23.57 -26.76
C ASN A 97 31.68 24.40 -25.49
N VAL A 98 30.43 24.52 -25.02
CA VAL A 98 30.12 25.22 -23.76
C VAL A 98 30.74 24.48 -22.57
N ILE A 99 30.66 23.14 -22.53
CA ILE A 99 31.32 22.34 -21.48
C ILE A 99 32.83 22.57 -21.49
N VAL A 100 33.47 22.49 -22.67
CA VAL A 100 34.91 22.71 -22.82
C VAL A 100 35.31 24.12 -22.37
N GLN A 101 34.56 25.15 -22.77
CA GLN A 101 34.83 26.53 -22.38
C GLN A 101 34.70 26.75 -20.86
N GLN A 102 33.69 26.18 -20.21
CA GLN A 102 33.49 26.35 -18.76
C GLN A 102 34.42 25.48 -17.91
N ALA A 103 34.80 24.30 -18.42
CA ALA A 103 35.65 23.35 -17.71
C ALA A 103 37.16 23.58 -17.93
N SER A 104 37.55 24.41 -18.91
CA SER A 104 38.95 24.70 -19.22
C SER A 104 39.63 25.72 -18.28
N ASP A 105 38.86 26.39 -17.42
CA ASP A 105 39.35 27.32 -16.40
C ASP A 105 39.13 26.76 -14.99
N GLU A 106 40.22 26.55 -14.26
CA GLU A 106 40.25 25.95 -12.92
C GLU A 106 39.43 26.75 -11.89
N ALA A 107 39.37 28.07 -12.03
CA ALA A 107 38.55 28.92 -11.14
C ALA A 107 37.05 28.75 -11.41
N ASN A 108 36.65 28.52 -12.67
CA ASN A 108 35.26 28.29 -13.06
C ASN A 108 34.76 26.90 -12.68
N LEU A 109 35.62 25.88 -12.69
CA LEU A 109 35.28 24.52 -12.21
C LEU A 109 34.79 24.52 -10.76
N VAL A 110 35.41 25.32 -9.89
CA VAL A 110 35.00 25.45 -8.49
C VAL A 110 33.79 26.38 -8.35
N LYS A 111 33.82 27.54 -9.01
CA LYS A 111 32.79 28.58 -8.87
C LYS A 111 31.44 28.21 -9.50
N GLN A 112 31.43 27.43 -10.58
CA GLN A 112 30.24 27.10 -11.37
C GLN A 112 29.93 25.59 -11.41
N ARG A 113 30.39 24.84 -10.40
CA ARG A 113 30.25 23.37 -10.33
C ARG A 113 28.83 22.86 -10.64
N THR A 114 27.80 23.51 -10.10
CA THR A 114 26.40 23.12 -10.31
C THR A 114 25.95 23.30 -11.77
N TYR A 115 26.39 24.37 -12.43
CA TYR A 115 26.08 24.63 -13.84
C TYR A 115 26.77 23.62 -14.77
N ILE A 116 28.05 23.32 -14.49
CA ILE A 116 28.82 22.31 -15.23
C ILE A 116 28.21 20.91 -15.06
N ASN A 117 27.78 20.54 -13.85
CA ASN A 117 27.07 19.29 -13.63
C ASN A 117 25.77 19.21 -14.45
N LYS A 118 25.02 20.31 -14.56
CA LYS A 118 23.79 20.34 -15.37
C LYS A 118 24.06 20.24 -16.87
N LEU A 119 25.13 20.88 -17.36
CA LEU A 119 25.61 20.71 -18.74
C LEU A 119 26.00 19.25 -19.03
N ASN A 120 26.72 18.61 -18.10
CA ASN A 120 27.09 17.20 -18.21
C ASN A 120 25.86 16.28 -18.25
N MET A 121 24.86 16.54 -17.41
CA MET A 121 23.59 15.80 -17.47
C MET A 121 22.89 15.99 -18.81
N THR A 122 22.87 17.21 -19.35
CA THR A 122 22.30 17.49 -20.68
C THR A 122 23.04 16.72 -21.78
N LEU A 123 24.38 16.65 -21.72
CA LEU A 123 25.19 15.83 -22.62
C LEU A 123 24.86 14.33 -22.51
N VAL A 124 24.66 13.82 -21.29
CA VAL A 124 24.24 12.42 -21.07
C VAL A 124 22.89 12.13 -21.73
N GLN A 125 21.94 13.07 -21.71
CA GLN A 125 20.66 12.88 -22.42
C GLN A 125 20.85 12.79 -23.94
N ILE A 126 21.79 13.56 -24.51
CA ILE A 126 22.15 13.44 -25.94
C ILE A 126 22.77 12.07 -26.22
N LEU A 127 23.66 11.60 -25.34
CA LEU A 127 24.31 10.29 -25.49
C LEU A 127 23.32 9.13 -25.45
N LYS A 128 22.30 9.18 -24.58
CA LYS A 128 21.24 8.17 -24.55
C LYS A 128 20.49 8.05 -25.88
N GLN A 129 20.40 9.14 -26.64
CA GLN A 129 19.69 9.17 -27.91
C GLN A 129 20.59 8.77 -29.11
N GLU A 130 21.88 9.13 -29.08
CA GLU A 130 22.75 9.04 -30.26
C GLU A 130 23.89 8.02 -30.15
N TRP A 131 24.28 7.60 -28.94
CA TRP A 131 25.37 6.63 -28.73
C TRP A 131 24.81 5.21 -28.47
N PRO A 132 25.42 4.13 -29.02
CA PRO A 132 26.65 4.09 -29.82
C PRO A 132 26.46 4.27 -31.34
N HIS A 133 25.22 4.24 -31.83
CA HIS A 133 24.93 4.00 -33.24
C HIS A 133 25.14 5.22 -34.17
N ASN A 134 24.74 6.43 -33.74
CA ASN A 134 24.79 7.65 -34.55
C ASN A 134 25.95 8.58 -34.17
N TRP A 135 26.61 8.32 -33.04
CA TRP A 135 27.85 8.99 -32.63
C TRP A 135 28.95 7.96 -32.27
N PRO A 136 29.35 7.09 -33.20
CA PRO A 136 30.34 6.04 -32.96
C PRO A 136 31.74 6.61 -32.67
N THR A 137 32.02 7.79 -33.22
CA THR A 137 33.27 8.53 -33.01
C THR A 137 33.31 9.28 -31.68
N PHE A 138 32.26 9.24 -30.86
CA PHE A 138 32.23 9.93 -29.56
C PHE A 138 33.44 9.59 -28.71
N ILE A 139 33.72 8.30 -28.59
CA ILE A 139 34.87 7.79 -27.83
C ILE A 139 36.18 8.25 -28.46
N SER A 140 36.32 8.24 -29.80
CA SER A 140 37.53 8.71 -30.47
C SER A 140 37.72 10.23 -30.45
N GLU A 141 36.64 11.02 -30.48
CA GLU A 141 36.65 12.49 -30.41
C GLU A 141 36.97 12.97 -29.00
N ILE A 142 36.47 12.26 -27.99
CA ILE A 142 36.89 12.43 -26.60
C ILE A 142 38.39 12.10 -26.45
N VAL A 143 38.86 11.02 -27.05
CA VAL A 143 40.29 10.62 -27.01
C VAL A 143 41.20 11.58 -27.79
N SER A 144 40.72 12.18 -28.88
CA SER A 144 41.49 13.17 -29.66
C SER A 144 41.48 14.57 -29.02
N SER A 145 40.35 15.03 -28.47
CA SER A 145 40.28 16.29 -27.70
C SER A 145 41.13 16.25 -26.42
N SER A 146 41.30 15.04 -25.87
CA SER A 146 42.24 14.73 -24.78
C SER A 146 43.71 15.00 -25.12
N GLU A 147 44.12 15.06 -26.39
CA GLU A 147 45.51 15.33 -26.77
C GLU A 147 45.86 16.84 -26.74
N THR A 148 44.84 17.71 -26.67
CA THR A 148 45.01 19.17 -26.77
C THR A 148 45.01 19.91 -25.43
N ASN A 149 44.55 19.27 -24.35
CA ASN A 149 44.44 19.86 -23.02
C ASN A 149 44.56 18.79 -21.91
N LEU A 150 45.48 19.00 -20.96
CA LEU A 150 45.77 18.08 -19.84
C LEU A 150 44.54 17.80 -18.95
N ALA A 151 43.64 18.78 -18.79
CA ALA A 151 42.40 18.65 -17.99
C ALA A 151 41.30 17.82 -18.68
N LEU A 152 41.35 17.68 -20.01
CA LEU A 152 40.43 16.83 -20.78
C LEU A 152 41.00 15.41 -20.97
N CYS A 153 42.33 15.28 -21.02
CA CYS A 153 43.05 14.00 -21.06
C CYS A 153 42.90 13.15 -19.80
N GLU A 154 42.83 13.81 -18.65
CA GLU A 154 42.66 13.20 -17.34
C GLU A 154 41.33 12.43 -17.19
N ASN A 155 40.32 12.72 -18.02
CA ASN A 155 38.95 12.34 -17.73
C ASN A 155 38.42 11.09 -18.44
N ASN A 156 39.13 10.43 -19.39
CA ASN A 156 38.43 9.43 -20.22
C ASN A 156 39.00 8.00 -20.36
N MET A 157 40.30 7.71 -20.50
CA MET A 157 40.74 6.28 -20.62
C MET A 157 42.10 5.93 -20.00
N SER A 158 42.87 6.93 -19.53
CA SER A 158 43.91 6.68 -18.54
C SER A 158 43.33 6.47 -17.15
N ILE A 159 42.02 6.68 -16.93
CA ILE A 159 41.40 6.76 -15.60
C ILE A 159 41.76 5.58 -14.71
N PHE A 160 41.58 4.30 -15.08
CA PHE A 160 41.95 3.22 -14.15
C PHE A 160 43.47 3.13 -13.89
N LYS A 161 44.31 3.37 -14.92
CA LYS A 161 45.78 3.36 -14.81
C LYS A 161 46.33 4.58 -14.06
N LEU A 162 45.69 5.74 -14.20
CA LEU A 162 45.98 7.03 -13.59
C LEU A 162 45.39 7.11 -12.18
N LEU A 163 44.19 6.58 -11.92
CA LEU A 163 43.65 6.35 -10.58
C LEU A 163 44.61 5.43 -9.82
N ARG A 164 45.07 4.33 -10.43
CA ARG A 164 46.07 3.44 -9.83
C ARG A 164 47.42 4.13 -9.63
N GLU A 165 47.86 5.00 -10.54
CA GLU A 165 49.09 5.80 -10.39
C GLU A 165 48.97 6.93 -9.36
N ILE A 166 47.80 7.57 -9.24
CA ILE A 166 47.46 8.60 -8.24
C ILE A 166 47.32 7.95 -6.85
N LEU A 167 46.59 6.84 -6.72
CA LEU A 167 46.55 6.02 -5.50
C LEU A 167 47.96 5.48 -5.16
N GLY A 168 48.78 5.20 -6.17
CA GLY A 168 50.16 4.76 -6.01
C GLY A 168 51.15 5.84 -5.56
N LYS A 169 51.00 7.10 -6.03
CA LYS A 169 52.06 8.12 -5.93
C LYS A 169 51.61 9.48 -5.36
N ALA A 170 50.32 9.78 -5.29
CA ALA A 170 49.84 11.09 -4.83
C ALA A 170 49.89 11.21 -3.30
N THR A 171 50.16 12.42 -2.82
CA THR A 171 50.26 12.76 -1.39
C THR A 171 49.18 13.75 -0.94
N LYS A 172 48.47 14.41 -1.87
CA LYS A 172 47.45 15.42 -1.58
C LYS A 172 46.13 14.76 -1.16
N PRO A 173 45.62 14.98 0.07
CA PRO A 173 44.45 14.25 0.56
C PRO A 173 43.16 14.47 -0.23
N SER A 174 42.90 15.70 -0.68
CA SER A 174 41.69 16.01 -1.46
C SER A 174 41.65 15.28 -2.81
N LEU A 175 42.82 15.09 -3.43
CA LEU A 175 42.95 14.36 -4.68
C LEU A 175 42.72 12.87 -4.45
N ILE A 176 43.38 12.28 -3.45
CA ILE A 176 43.21 10.87 -3.08
C ILE A 176 41.74 10.55 -2.79
N LYS A 177 41.05 11.39 -2.01
CA LYS A 177 39.63 11.19 -1.70
C LYS A 177 38.75 11.22 -2.96
N ALA A 178 38.93 12.22 -3.83
CA ALA A 178 38.18 12.31 -5.08
C ALA A 178 38.48 11.10 -6.00
N THR A 179 39.72 10.63 -6.04
CA THR A 179 40.15 9.43 -6.77
C THR A 179 39.47 8.16 -6.24
N LEU A 180 39.36 7.99 -4.92
CA LEU A 180 38.63 6.87 -4.31
C LEU A 180 37.13 6.92 -4.57
N GLU A 181 36.51 8.11 -4.45
CA GLU A 181 35.08 8.30 -4.77
C GLU A 181 34.78 8.04 -6.26
N THR A 182 35.75 8.36 -7.13
CA THR A 182 35.67 8.06 -8.55
C THR A 182 35.75 6.55 -8.77
N LEU A 183 36.76 5.89 -8.19
CA LEU A 183 36.91 4.43 -8.26
C LEU A 183 35.62 3.71 -7.85
N LEU A 184 35.01 4.11 -6.72
CA LEU A 184 33.76 3.55 -6.21
C LEU A 184 32.65 3.48 -7.28
N ARG A 185 32.47 4.54 -8.07
CA ARG A 185 31.45 4.61 -9.12
C ARG A 185 31.77 3.75 -10.35
N PHE A 186 33.05 3.45 -10.55
CA PHE A 186 33.52 2.67 -11.70
C PHE A 186 33.65 1.17 -11.42
N VAL A 187 33.66 0.71 -10.16
CA VAL A 187 33.92 -0.70 -9.80
C VAL A 187 33.12 -1.69 -10.66
N HIS A 188 31.81 -1.48 -10.83
CA HIS A 188 30.92 -2.35 -11.60
C HIS A 188 31.19 -2.40 -13.11
N TRP A 189 31.90 -1.41 -13.65
CA TRP A 189 32.20 -1.29 -15.07
C TRP A 189 33.63 -1.74 -15.41
N VAL A 190 34.48 -1.94 -14.39
CA VAL A 190 35.86 -2.40 -14.57
C VAL A 190 35.87 -3.92 -14.75
N PRO A 191 36.59 -4.45 -15.76
CA PRO A 191 36.68 -5.90 -15.92
C PRO A 191 37.32 -6.57 -14.70
N VAL A 192 36.72 -7.66 -14.25
CA VAL A 192 37.07 -8.40 -13.02
C VAL A 192 38.58 -8.69 -12.90
N ALA A 193 39.24 -9.07 -13.99
CA ALA A 193 40.68 -9.31 -14.02
C ALA A 193 41.51 -8.10 -13.58
N TYR A 194 41.12 -6.86 -13.92
CA TYR A 194 41.83 -5.66 -13.49
C TYR A 194 41.70 -5.38 -11.99
N ILE A 195 40.66 -5.90 -11.34
CA ILE A 195 40.44 -5.74 -9.90
C ILE A 195 41.27 -6.77 -9.13
N PHE A 196 41.19 -8.04 -9.52
CA PHE A 196 41.77 -9.15 -8.75
C PHE A 196 43.20 -9.55 -9.17
N GLU A 197 43.64 -9.25 -10.39
CA GLU A 197 44.97 -9.62 -10.89
C GLU A 197 45.98 -8.45 -10.83
N THR A 198 45.59 -7.30 -10.25
CA THR A 198 46.46 -6.14 -10.09
C THR A 198 46.74 -5.82 -8.61
N ASP A 199 47.61 -4.83 -8.37
CA ASP A 199 47.96 -4.33 -7.04
C ASP A 199 46.90 -3.39 -6.44
N LEU A 200 45.69 -3.30 -7.03
CA LEU A 200 44.63 -2.42 -6.54
C LEU A 200 44.21 -2.74 -5.10
N ILE A 201 43.78 -3.99 -4.83
CA ILE A 201 43.33 -4.42 -3.49
C ILE A 201 44.44 -4.22 -2.45
N PRO A 202 45.69 -4.69 -2.66
CA PRO A 202 46.80 -4.42 -1.75
C PRO A 202 47.06 -2.92 -1.50
N THR A 203 46.92 -2.09 -2.54
CA THR A 203 47.11 -0.63 -2.42
C THR A 203 46.01 0.01 -1.60
N LEU A 204 44.74 -0.36 -1.83
CA LEU A 204 43.59 0.10 -1.04
C LEU A 204 43.76 -0.25 0.44
N GLN A 205 44.16 -1.49 0.72
CA GLN A 205 44.34 -1.98 2.07
C GLN A 205 45.46 -1.23 2.81
N SER A 206 46.67 -1.26 2.24
CA SER A 206 47.89 -0.82 2.95
C SER A 206 48.01 0.70 3.08
N LYS A 207 47.43 1.47 2.15
CA LYS A 207 47.60 2.93 2.13
C LYS A 207 46.42 3.72 2.67
N PHE A 208 45.20 3.20 2.57
CA PHE A 208 44.00 4.03 2.75
C PHE A 208 43.04 3.50 3.80
N PHE A 209 42.96 2.18 4.01
CA PHE A 209 41.94 1.63 4.91
C PHE A 209 42.14 2.02 6.37
N GLU A 210 43.37 2.00 6.90
CA GLU A 210 43.66 2.41 8.29
C GLU A 210 43.66 3.94 8.48
N VAL A 211 43.66 4.72 7.40
CA VAL A 211 43.78 6.17 7.47
C VAL A 211 42.39 6.81 7.65
N PRO A 212 42.07 7.48 8.78
CA PRO A 212 40.71 7.91 9.10
C PRO A 212 40.00 8.77 8.04
N GLN A 213 40.76 9.58 7.30
CA GLN A 213 40.23 10.45 6.25
C GLN A 213 39.79 9.71 4.97
N PHE A 214 40.27 8.47 4.75
CA PHE A 214 39.99 7.66 3.57
C PHE A 214 39.28 6.34 3.87
N ARG A 215 39.29 5.91 5.14
CA ARG A 215 38.74 4.65 5.63
C ARG A 215 37.34 4.34 5.08
N ASN A 216 36.38 5.26 5.22
CA ASN A 216 34.99 5.04 4.83
C ASN A 216 34.82 4.82 3.32
N VAL A 217 35.43 5.69 2.50
CA VAL A 217 35.37 5.55 1.03
C VAL A 217 36.09 4.28 0.58
N THR A 218 37.19 3.92 1.23
CA THR A 218 37.93 2.68 0.94
C THR A 218 37.09 1.44 1.26
N LEU A 219 36.38 1.44 2.39
CA LEU A 219 35.48 0.35 2.77
C LEU A 219 34.28 0.22 1.83
N LYS A 220 33.73 1.35 1.37
CA LYS A 220 32.71 1.36 0.30
C LYS A 220 33.26 0.72 -0.98
N CYS A 221 34.49 1.04 -1.40
CA CYS A 221 35.13 0.37 -2.53
C CYS A 221 35.25 -1.15 -2.31
N PHE A 222 35.66 -1.60 -1.12
CA PHE A 222 35.70 -3.03 -0.80
C PHE A 222 34.32 -3.69 -0.81
N THR A 223 33.27 -2.96 -0.41
CA THR A 223 31.88 -3.42 -0.46
C THR A 223 31.45 -3.69 -1.90
N GLU A 224 31.68 -2.74 -2.82
CA GLU A 224 31.34 -2.93 -4.23
C GLU A 224 32.20 -4.03 -4.88
N ILE A 225 33.49 -4.12 -4.54
CA ILE A 225 34.37 -5.19 -5.04
C ILE A 225 33.90 -6.56 -4.53
N GLY A 226 33.50 -6.64 -3.27
CA GLY A 226 33.00 -7.85 -2.62
C GLY A 226 31.58 -8.25 -3.02
N ALA A 227 30.87 -7.41 -3.77
CA ALA A 227 29.56 -7.71 -4.34
C ALA A 227 29.63 -8.31 -5.76
N ILE A 228 30.81 -8.31 -6.39
CA ILE A 228 31.00 -8.80 -7.75
C ILE A 228 30.77 -10.31 -7.83
N GLU A 229 29.93 -10.75 -8.75
CA GLU A 229 29.79 -12.17 -9.07
C GLU A 229 31.08 -12.70 -9.70
N ILE A 230 31.66 -13.71 -9.05
CA ILE A 230 32.96 -14.28 -9.42
C ILE A 230 32.87 -15.77 -9.75
N THR A 231 33.79 -16.23 -10.60
CA THR A 231 33.97 -17.65 -10.92
C THR A 231 35.01 -18.29 -10.00
N GLN A 232 35.11 -19.62 -10.02
CA GLN A 232 36.07 -20.39 -9.22
C GLN A 232 37.52 -19.90 -9.33
N VAL A 233 37.90 -19.30 -10.46
CA VAL A 233 39.26 -18.77 -10.70
C VAL A 233 39.66 -17.70 -9.69
N TYR A 234 38.70 -16.96 -9.13
CA TYR A 234 38.96 -15.84 -8.21
C TYR A 234 38.60 -16.16 -6.75
N TYR A 235 38.32 -17.43 -6.40
CA TYR A 235 37.96 -17.82 -5.02
C TYR A 235 39.09 -17.53 -4.02
N ASP A 236 40.33 -17.82 -4.39
CA ASP A 236 41.50 -17.51 -3.56
C ASP A 236 41.67 -15.99 -3.36
N ALA A 237 41.42 -15.20 -4.39
CA ALA A 237 41.53 -13.73 -4.32
C ALA A 237 40.46 -13.12 -3.41
N ILE A 238 39.24 -13.65 -3.46
CA ILE A 238 38.13 -13.26 -2.56
C ILE A 238 38.41 -13.69 -1.12
N HIS A 239 38.93 -14.89 -0.90
CA HIS A 239 39.38 -15.33 0.42
C HIS A 239 40.46 -14.40 0.99
N GLN A 240 41.47 -14.04 0.18
CA GLN A 240 42.52 -13.10 0.60
C GLN A 240 41.99 -11.69 0.89
N LEU A 241 41.10 -11.17 0.05
CA LEU A 241 40.44 -9.87 0.27
C LEU A 241 39.72 -9.85 1.62
N PHE A 242 38.87 -10.85 1.87
CA PHE A 242 38.11 -10.96 3.12
C PHE A 242 39.04 -11.03 4.34
N THR A 243 40.02 -11.94 4.31
CA THR A 243 40.96 -12.14 5.41
C THR A 243 41.78 -10.89 5.70
N SER A 244 42.19 -10.16 4.65
CA SER A 244 42.93 -8.91 4.77
C SER A 244 42.10 -7.80 5.42
N VAL A 245 40.90 -7.53 4.89
CA VAL A 245 39.97 -6.52 5.42
C VAL A 245 39.59 -6.82 6.87
N MET A 246 39.30 -8.08 7.18
CA MET A 246 38.94 -8.50 8.54
C MET A 246 40.12 -8.41 9.52
N THR A 247 41.33 -8.72 9.09
CA THR A 247 42.53 -8.59 9.94
C THR A 247 42.75 -7.13 10.34
N THR A 248 42.66 -6.20 9.39
CA THR A 248 42.78 -4.77 9.68
C THR A 248 41.58 -4.26 10.50
N THR A 249 40.38 -4.76 10.25
CA THR A 249 39.20 -4.42 11.07
C THR A 249 39.36 -4.87 12.52
N ASN A 250 39.87 -6.08 12.75
CA ASN A 250 40.17 -6.59 14.10
C ASN A 250 41.21 -5.73 14.84
N ALA A 251 42.18 -5.17 14.11
CA ALA A 251 43.19 -4.27 14.66
C ALA A 251 42.61 -2.89 14.99
N MET A 252 41.73 -2.34 14.13
CA MET A 252 41.10 -1.04 14.32
C MET A 252 40.01 -1.05 15.39
N VAL A 253 39.17 -2.09 15.40
CA VAL A 253 38.04 -2.26 16.32
C VAL A 253 38.18 -3.63 16.98
N PRO A 254 38.84 -3.73 18.15
CA PRO A 254 39.02 -5.00 18.84
C PRO A 254 37.69 -5.73 19.09
N LEU A 255 37.70 -7.07 19.00
CA LEU A 255 36.50 -7.89 19.14
C LEU A 255 35.79 -7.77 20.49
N ASN A 256 36.44 -7.26 21.54
CA ASN A 256 35.83 -7.01 22.85
C ASN A 256 35.16 -5.62 22.95
N THR A 257 35.26 -4.78 21.93
CA THR A 257 34.64 -3.44 21.90
C THR A 257 33.13 -3.54 21.95
N ASP A 258 32.50 -2.72 22.79
CA ASP A 258 31.04 -2.52 22.76
C ASP A 258 30.71 -1.49 21.68
N ILE A 259 30.34 -1.98 20.49
CA ILE A 259 30.09 -1.13 19.33
C ILE A 259 28.85 -0.25 19.55
N ALA A 260 27.85 -0.72 20.30
CA ALA A 260 26.63 0.03 20.54
C ALA A 260 26.91 1.28 21.41
N ASP A 261 27.61 1.09 22.53
CA ASP A 261 28.00 2.17 23.45
C ASP A 261 28.96 3.18 22.78
N VAL A 262 29.93 2.68 22.01
CA VAL A 262 30.86 3.55 21.27
C VAL A 262 30.15 4.35 20.19
N TYR A 263 29.18 3.77 19.48
CA TYR A 263 28.45 4.43 18.39
C TYR A 263 27.65 5.64 18.87
N GLU A 264 26.99 5.55 20.02
CA GLU A 264 26.20 6.64 20.61
C GLU A 264 27.06 7.89 20.89
N ASN A 265 28.32 7.67 21.29
CA ASN A 265 29.27 8.73 21.63
C ASN A 265 30.23 9.10 20.47
N SER A 266 30.03 8.51 19.29
CA SER A 266 30.88 8.70 18.12
C SER A 266 30.50 9.91 17.28
N ASN A 267 31.46 10.45 16.53
CA ASN A 267 31.18 11.46 15.50
C ASN A 267 30.59 10.82 14.23
N ASP A 268 30.01 11.64 13.34
CA ASP A 268 29.41 11.21 12.07
C ASP A 268 30.32 10.30 11.23
N ASN A 269 31.64 10.52 11.23
CA ASN A 269 32.58 9.73 10.43
C ASN A 269 32.79 8.32 11.00
N ASP A 270 32.76 8.16 12.32
CA ASP A 270 32.85 6.87 13.00
C ASP A 270 31.50 6.12 12.96
N GLN A 271 30.37 6.84 13.04
CA GLN A 271 29.04 6.26 12.81
C GLN A 271 28.88 5.75 11.37
N GLU A 272 29.32 6.55 10.39
CA GLU A 272 29.35 6.15 8.98
C GLU A 272 30.28 4.94 8.77
N PHE A 273 31.39 4.83 9.51
CA PHE A 273 32.25 3.65 9.46
C PHE A 273 31.51 2.37 9.90
N VAL A 274 30.77 2.42 11.01
CA VAL A 274 29.99 1.27 11.50
C VAL A 274 28.91 0.87 10.49
N GLN A 275 28.21 1.83 9.89
CA GLN A 275 27.25 1.57 8.82
C GLN A 275 27.91 0.92 7.59
N ASN A 276 29.04 1.46 7.14
CA ASN A 276 29.79 0.90 6.00
C ASN A 276 30.34 -0.50 6.30
N LEU A 277 30.73 -0.77 7.55
CA LEU A 277 31.15 -2.10 7.97
C LEU A 277 29.98 -3.09 7.95
N ALA A 278 28.79 -2.67 8.39
CA ALA A 278 27.59 -3.47 8.26
C ALA A 278 27.33 -3.83 6.79
N LEU A 279 27.32 -2.84 5.90
CA LEU A 279 27.12 -3.02 4.45
C LEU A 279 28.17 -3.93 3.82
N PHE A 280 29.44 -3.75 4.15
CA PHE A 280 30.52 -4.61 3.68
C PHE A 280 30.28 -6.06 4.09
N LEU A 281 30.09 -6.31 5.39
CA LEU A 281 29.97 -7.67 5.92
C LEU A 281 28.72 -8.37 5.40
N THR A 282 27.57 -7.70 5.40
CA THR A 282 26.32 -8.31 4.94
C THR A 282 26.33 -8.57 3.44
N SER A 283 26.83 -7.63 2.63
CA SER A 283 26.96 -7.80 1.17
C SER A 283 27.93 -8.94 0.83
N PHE A 284 29.14 -8.91 1.40
CA PHE A 284 30.18 -9.90 1.12
C PHE A 284 29.75 -11.32 1.52
N LEU A 285 29.19 -11.47 2.72
CA LEU A 285 28.77 -12.78 3.21
C LEU A 285 27.54 -13.30 2.46
N SER A 286 26.63 -12.43 2.01
CA SER A 286 25.50 -12.84 1.16
C SER A 286 25.97 -13.47 -0.15
N SER A 287 27.01 -12.90 -0.77
CA SER A 287 27.54 -13.38 -2.05
C SER A 287 28.52 -14.54 -1.92
N HIS A 288 29.32 -14.59 -0.85
CA HIS A 288 30.53 -15.43 -0.80
C HIS A 288 30.68 -16.32 0.43
N SER A 289 29.71 -16.37 1.36
CA SER A 289 29.82 -17.18 2.58
C SER A 289 30.13 -18.66 2.30
N ARG A 290 29.48 -19.28 1.31
CA ARG A 290 29.75 -20.68 0.93
C ARG A 290 31.16 -20.90 0.37
N VAL A 291 31.72 -19.90 -0.30
CA VAL A 291 33.11 -19.96 -0.80
C VAL A 291 34.07 -19.94 0.39
N LEU A 292 33.87 -19.02 1.34
CA LEU A 292 34.70 -18.91 2.54
C LEU A 292 34.65 -20.18 3.41
N GLU A 293 33.50 -20.84 3.51
CA GLU A 293 33.34 -22.10 4.24
C GLU A 293 34.17 -23.26 3.67
N SER A 294 34.53 -23.20 2.39
CA SER A 294 35.38 -24.22 1.76
C SER A 294 36.85 -24.11 2.18
N PHE A 295 37.27 -22.97 2.76
CA PHE A 295 38.62 -22.72 3.26
C PHE A 295 38.70 -22.98 4.77
N PRO A 296 39.41 -24.03 5.23
CA PRO A 296 39.45 -24.39 6.64
C PRO A 296 40.03 -23.32 7.57
N ASP A 297 40.96 -22.50 7.05
CA ASP A 297 41.60 -21.39 7.76
C ASP A 297 40.72 -20.13 7.86
N ALA A 298 39.69 -20.01 7.00
CA ALA A 298 38.76 -18.88 7.01
C ALA A 298 37.69 -18.96 8.12
N VAL A 299 37.43 -20.15 8.69
CA VAL A 299 36.32 -20.39 9.63
C VAL A 299 36.38 -19.45 10.85
N GLN A 300 37.56 -19.25 11.44
CA GLN A 300 37.68 -18.34 12.59
C GLN A 300 37.37 -16.89 12.21
N MET A 301 37.82 -16.44 11.03
CA MET A 301 37.58 -15.09 10.56
C MET A 301 36.12 -14.87 10.17
N LEU A 302 35.49 -15.90 9.60
CA LEU A 302 34.06 -15.94 9.31
C LEU A 302 33.23 -15.80 10.58
N MET A 303 33.58 -16.52 11.65
CA MET A 303 32.92 -16.38 12.94
C MET A 303 33.08 -14.97 13.53
N ASN A 304 34.29 -14.41 13.44
CA ASN A 304 34.55 -13.03 13.89
C ASN A 304 33.68 -12.02 13.14
N ALA A 305 33.56 -12.14 11.82
CA ALA A 305 32.70 -11.30 10.99
C ALA A 305 31.23 -11.36 11.44
N HIS A 306 30.70 -12.56 11.70
CA HIS A 306 29.35 -12.71 12.23
C HIS A 306 29.20 -12.07 13.63
N PHE A 307 30.20 -12.20 14.50
CA PHE A 307 30.18 -11.51 15.80
C PHE A 307 30.23 -9.98 15.68
N TYR A 308 30.89 -9.42 14.66
CA TYR A 308 30.75 -7.99 14.35
C TYR A 308 29.32 -7.65 13.95
N ILE A 309 28.70 -8.42 13.04
CA ILE A 309 27.30 -8.16 12.65
C ILE A 309 26.39 -8.24 13.89
N ILE A 310 26.60 -9.19 14.81
CA ILE A 310 25.85 -9.28 16.08
C ILE A 310 26.01 -8.01 16.91
N LYS A 311 27.25 -7.52 17.07
CA LYS A 311 27.53 -6.29 17.83
C LYS A 311 26.94 -5.06 17.17
N ILE A 312 27.03 -4.96 15.84
CA ILE A 312 26.43 -3.87 15.06
C ILE A 312 24.90 -3.94 15.13
N SER A 313 24.31 -5.14 15.17
CA SER A 313 22.86 -5.32 15.34
C SER A 313 22.33 -4.84 16.69
N ARG A 314 23.21 -4.54 17.66
CA ARG A 314 22.83 -3.92 18.94
C ARG A 314 22.83 -2.39 18.91
N VAL A 315 23.38 -1.78 17.85
CA VAL A 315 23.39 -0.33 17.68
C VAL A 315 21.95 0.19 17.59
N GLU A 316 21.67 1.30 18.28
CA GLU A 316 20.36 1.93 18.33
C GLU A 316 20.07 2.80 17.09
N ASP A 317 20.33 2.26 15.90
CA ASP A 317 20.04 2.90 14.61
C ASP A 317 19.14 2.00 13.75
N ARG A 318 18.00 2.54 13.31
CA ARG A 318 16.96 1.79 12.60
C ARG A 318 17.43 1.27 11.24
N GLU A 319 18.23 2.05 10.51
CA GLU A 319 18.68 1.70 9.16
C GLU A 319 19.83 0.69 9.21
N ILE A 320 20.77 0.85 10.15
CA ILE A 320 21.83 -0.15 10.42
C ILE A 320 21.21 -1.49 10.82
N PHE A 321 20.20 -1.46 11.71
CA PHE A 321 19.51 -2.67 12.12
C PHE A 321 18.79 -3.36 10.97
N LYS A 322 18.10 -2.61 10.08
CA LYS A 322 17.45 -3.16 8.87
C LYS A 322 18.46 -3.86 7.95
N ILE A 323 19.62 -3.25 7.70
CA ILE A 323 20.71 -3.84 6.90
C ILE A 323 21.14 -5.20 7.49
N CYS A 324 21.36 -5.25 8.80
CA CYS A 324 21.75 -6.48 9.49
C CYS A 324 20.63 -7.53 9.49
N LEU A 325 19.38 -7.09 9.72
CA LEU A 325 18.21 -7.96 9.77
C LEU A 325 17.95 -8.64 8.42
N GLU A 326 18.08 -7.93 7.30
CA GLU A 326 17.92 -8.52 5.97
C GLU A 326 18.91 -9.68 5.74
N TYR A 327 20.17 -9.48 6.15
CA TYR A 327 21.18 -10.53 6.11
C TYR A 327 20.83 -11.71 7.04
N TRP A 328 20.42 -11.41 8.28
CA TRP A 328 20.04 -12.45 9.22
C TRP A 328 18.88 -13.30 8.71
N THR A 329 17.87 -12.69 8.11
CA THR A 329 16.75 -13.40 7.46
C THR A 329 17.27 -14.38 6.41
N LYS A 330 18.10 -13.91 5.47
CA LYS A 330 18.68 -14.76 4.42
C LYS A 330 19.50 -15.92 4.99
N LEU A 331 20.31 -15.66 6.02
CA LEU A 331 21.15 -16.69 6.64
C LEU A 331 20.31 -17.76 7.34
N VAL A 332 19.41 -17.37 8.25
CA VAL A 332 18.65 -18.34 9.05
C VAL A 332 17.63 -19.11 8.21
N GLU A 333 17.05 -18.48 7.20
CA GLU A 333 16.17 -19.14 6.22
C GLU A 333 16.93 -20.21 5.45
N GLY A 334 18.10 -19.88 4.89
CA GLY A 334 18.93 -20.84 4.17
C GLY A 334 19.38 -22.02 5.05
N LEU A 335 19.79 -21.74 6.30
CA LEU A 335 20.16 -22.79 7.26
C LEU A 335 18.96 -23.69 7.62
N PHE A 336 17.78 -23.12 7.77
CA PHE A 336 16.55 -23.86 8.07
C PHE A 336 16.13 -24.76 6.89
N GLU A 337 16.15 -24.24 5.67
CA GLU A 337 15.86 -25.01 4.45
C GLU A 337 16.83 -26.20 4.28
N GLU A 338 18.11 -26.00 4.58
CA GLU A 338 19.12 -27.07 4.54
C GLU A 338 18.85 -28.19 5.56
N VAL A 339 18.37 -27.84 6.77
CA VAL A 339 17.97 -28.79 7.82
C VAL A 339 16.74 -29.58 7.41
N ILE A 340 15.70 -28.92 6.89
CA ILE A 340 14.49 -29.59 6.38
C ILE A 340 14.83 -30.57 5.27
N ASN A 341 15.71 -30.18 4.35
CA ASN A 341 16.10 -31.00 3.22
C ASN A 341 17.09 -32.13 3.60
N GLN A 342 17.43 -32.30 4.88
CA GLN A 342 18.33 -33.33 5.42
C GLN A 342 19.72 -33.37 4.77
N ASN A 343 20.16 -32.28 4.16
CA ASN A 343 21.32 -32.29 3.28
C ASN A 343 22.63 -32.02 4.03
N GLN A 344 22.65 -31.13 5.03
CA GLN A 344 23.88 -30.69 5.72
C GLN A 344 23.61 -30.14 7.14
N ASN A 345 24.60 -30.27 8.04
CA ASN A 345 24.56 -29.74 9.42
C ASN A 345 25.27 -28.38 9.58
N ARG A 346 25.22 -27.53 8.56
CA ARG A 346 25.92 -26.23 8.51
C ARG A 346 25.55 -25.31 9.69
N HIS A 347 24.30 -25.39 10.15
CA HIS A 347 23.81 -24.63 11.30
C HIS A 347 24.61 -24.88 12.60
N LEU A 348 25.23 -26.06 12.77
CA LEU A 348 26.04 -26.38 13.94
C LEU A 348 27.32 -25.54 14.02
N VAL A 349 27.89 -25.17 12.87
CA VAL A 349 29.07 -24.28 12.80
C VAL A 349 28.72 -22.91 13.38
N TYR A 350 27.51 -22.44 13.10
CA TYR A 350 27.01 -21.14 13.51
C TYR A 350 26.35 -21.13 14.89
N ALA A 351 26.27 -22.26 15.61
CA ALA A 351 25.52 -22.36 16.86
C ALA A 351 25.83 -21.25 17.90
N PRO A 352 27.10 -20.86 18.16
CA PRO A 352 27.40 -19.76 19.07
C PRO A 352 26.87 -18.39 18.58
N VAL A 353 26.92 -18.14 17.27
CA VAL A 353 26.39 -16.92 16.64
C VAL A 353 24.87 -16.90 16.72
N LEU A 354 24.22 -18.02 16.38
CA LEU A 354 22.76 -18.13 16.41
C LEU A 354 22.19 -17.97 17.83
N SER A 355 22.90 -18.43 18.86
CA SER A 355 22.49 -18.21 20.27
C SER A 355 22.57 -16.72 20.63
N GLN A 356 23.64 -16.01 20.26
CA GLN A 356 23.73 -14.56 20.45
C GLN A 356 22.71 -13.79 19.60
N LEU A 357 22.39 -14.27 18.41
CA LEU A 357 21.39 -13.66 17.54
C LEU A 357 19.99 -13.73 18.16
N ARG A 358 19.63 -14.86 18.80
CA ARG A 358 18.37 -14.96 19.56
C ARG A 358 18.27 -13.88 20.63
N VAL A 359 19.36 -13.67 21.38
CA VAL A 359 19.43 -12.61 22.40
C VAL A 359 19.18 -11.24 21.78
N VAL A 360 19.85 -10.91 20.67
CA VAL A 360 19.65 -9.63 19.95
C VAL A 360 18.22 -9.47 19.45
N MET A 361 17.64 -10.50 18.82
CA MET A 361 16.27 -10.46 18.31
C MET A 361 15.24 -10.25 19.43
N ILE A 362 15.48 -10.82 20.62
CA ILE A 362 14.66 -10.59 21.80
C ILE A 362 14.84 -9.17 22.34
N GLU A 363 16.08 -8.70 22.50
CA GLU A 363 16.41 -7.38 23.08
C GLU A 363 16.11 -6.18 22.16
N ARG A 364 15.93 -6.42 20.86
CA ARG A 364 15.59 -5.40 19.87
C ARG A 364 14.17 -5.51 19.34
N MET A 365 13.37 -6.46 19.85
CA MET A 365 12.01 -6.70 19.36
C MET A 365 11.20 -5.41 19.38
N VAL A 366 10.64 -5.06 18.22
CA VAL A 366 9.82 -3.85 18.10
C VAL A 366 8.38 -4.15 18.47
N LYS A 367 7.64 -3.09 18.81
CA LYS A 367 6.27 -3.17 19.30
C LYS A 367 5.34 -3.81 18.25
N PRO A 368 4.57 -4.85 18.62
CA PRO A 368 3.55 -5.44 17.76
C PRO A 368 2.32 -4.52 17.66
N GLU A 369 1.54 -4.67 16.58
CA GLU A 369 0.37 -3.82 16.30
C GLU A 369 -0.79 -4.01 17.28
N GLU A 370 -0.81 -5.11 18.02
CA GLU A 370 -1.79 -5.41 19.05
C GLU A 370 -1.54 -4.66 20.36
N VAL A 371 -0.33 -4.09 20.54
CA VAL A 371 0.03 -3.36 21.76
C VAL A 371 -0.25 -1.86 21.59
N LEU A 372 -1.32 -1.40 22.24
CA LEU A 372 -1.89 -0.05 22.14
C LEU A 372 -1.36 0.96 23.17
N ILE A 373 -0.44 0.54 24.05
CA ILE A 373 0.18 1.44 25.03
C ILE A 373 1.65 1.66 24.73
N VAL A 374 2.12 2.88 24.93
CA VAL A 374 3.51 3.31 24.72
C VAL A 374 3.94 4.24 25.85
N GLU A 375 5.25 4.28 26.10
CA GLU A 375 5.88 5.28 26.95
C GLU A 375 6.12 6.53 26.08
N ASN A 376 5.63 7.71 26.51
CA ASN A 376 5.91 8.98 25.84
C ASN A 376 7.27 9.57 26.27
N ASP A 377 7.66 10.68 25.65
CA ASP A 377 8.92 11.37 25.95
C ASP A 377 9.02 11.86 27.41
N GLU A 378 7.87 12.04 28.07
CA GLU A 378 7.78 12.39 29.49
C GLU A 378 7.89 11.19 30.45
N GLY A 379 7.99 9.95 29.95
CA GLY A 379 8.06 8.73 30.75
C GLY A 379 6.72 8.27 31.33
N GLU A 380 5.60 8.74 30.76
CA GLU A 380 4.24 8.35 31.11
C GLU A 380 3.72 7.29 30.13
N ILE A 381 2.92 6.35 30.64
CA ILE A 381 2.25 5.36 29.80
C ILE A 381 0.99 5.98 29.21
N VAL A 382 0.90 6.01 27.88
CA VAL A 382 -0.20 6.60 27.13
C VAL A 382 -0.74 5.64 26.07
N ARG A 383 -1.96 5.91 25.62
CA ARG A 383 -2.60 5.18 24.51
C ARG A 383 -2.08 5.71 23.16
N GLU A 384 -1.68 4.80 22.28
CA GLU A 384 -1.28 5.12 20.91
C GLU A 384 -2.48 4.99 19.96
N PHE A 385 -2.74 6.03 19.18
CA PHE A 385 -3.86 6.10 18.22
C PHE A 385 -3.47 5.78 16.78
N VAL A 386 -2.17 5.85 16.45
CA VAL A 386 -1.65 5.74 15.08
C VAL A 386 -0.65 4.60 15.01
N LYS A 387 -0.92 3.64 14.12
CA LYS A 387 0.01 2.54 13.84
C LYS A 387 1.04 2.97 12.80
N GLU A 388 2.32 2.84 13.11
CA GLU A 388 3.41 3.10 12.17
C GLU A 388 3.63 1.91 11.21
N SER A 389 3.39 2.12 9.91
CA SER A 389 3.51 1.06 8.90
C SER A 389 4.93 0.46 8.82
N ASP A 390 5.98 1.29 8.87
CA ASP A 390 7.37 0.81 8.85
C ASP A 390 7.71 -0.06 10.08
N THR A 391 7.09 0.23 11.23
CA THR A 391 7.30 -0.55 12.47
C THR A 391 6.61 -1.91 12.39
N ILE A 392 5.45 -2.00 11.73
CA ILE A 392 4.77 -3.27 11.44
C ILE A 392 5.63 -4.14 10.51
N VAL A 393 6.21 -3.57 9.45
CA VAL A 393 7.08 -4.31 8.52
C VAL A 393 8.32 -4.82 9.25
N LEU A 394 8.95 -3.97 10.05
CA LEU A 394 10.11 -4.36 10.86
C LEU A 394 9.76 -5.48 11.85
N TYR A 395 8.63 -5.39 12.54
CA TYR A 395 8.12 -6.45 13.43
C TYR A 395 7.98 -7.79 12.70
N LYS A 396 7.38 -7.78 11.50
CA LYS A 396 7.19 -8.99 10.69
C LYS A 396 8.53 -9.64 10.32
N SER A 397 9.51 -8.85 9.89
CA SER A 397 10.86 -9.35 9.57
C SER A 397 11.58 -9.91 10.80
N MET A 398 11.50 -9.25 11.95
CA MET A 398 12.09 -9.75 13.20
C MET A 398 11.43 -11.05 13.68
N LYS A 399 10.08 -11.10 13.62
CA LYS A 399 9.30 -12.31 13.90
C LYS A 399 9.79 -13.47 13.03
N GLN A 400 9.94 -13.25 11.72
CA GLN A 400 10.39 -14.29 10.78
C GLN A 400 11.75 -14.86 11.19
N VAL A 401 12.73 -14.00 11.49
CA VAL A 401 14.06 -14.43 11.95
C VAL A 401 13.96 -15.23 13.26
N LEU A 402 13.20 -14.74 14.24
CA LEU A 402 13.08 -15.40 15.54
C LEU A 402 12.35 -16.74 15.43
N VAL A 403 11.36 -16.87 14.56
CA VAL A 403 10.68 -18.15 14.26
C VAL A 403 11.67 -19.15 13.65
N TYR A 404 12.46 -18.75 12.65
CA TYR A 404 13.50 -19.64 12.09
C TYR A 404 14.52 -20.06 13.15
N LEU A 405 15.00 -19.12 13.97
CA LEU A 405 15.91 -19.43 15.08
C LEU A 405 15.31 -20.40 16.10
N THR A 406 14.00 -20.29 16.37
CA THR A 406 13.29 -21.20 17.27
C THR A 406 13.27 -22.62 16.71
N HIS A 407 13.00 -22.80 15.41
CA HIS A 407 13.06 -24.13 14.78
C HIS A 407 14.47 -24.71 14.74
N LEU A 408 15.50 -23.87 14.54
CA LEU A 408 16.89 -24.32 14.51
C LEU A 408 17.37 -24.81 15.88
N ASN A 409 16.86 -24.24 16.98
CA ASN A 409 17.10 -24.75 18.34
C ASN A 409 16.05 -24.18 19.32
N VAL A 410 15.05 -25.00 19.64
CA VAL A 410 13.94 -24.63 20.53
C VAL A 410 14.39 -24.54 21.99
N GLU A 411 15.27 -25.44 22.44
CA GLU A 411 15.76 -25.51 23.82
C GLU A 411 16.57 -24.26 24.20
N ASP A 412 17.45 -23.80 23.30
CA ASP A 412 18.22 -22.56 23.49
C ASP A 412 17.29 -21.34 23.54
N THR A 413 16.26 -21.29 22.68
CA THR A 413 15.28 -20.21 22.68
C THR A 413 14.47 -20.15 23.98
N GLU A 414 13.94 -21.30 24.43
CA GLU A 414 13.20 -21.44 25.68
C GLU A 414 14.07 -21.04 26.88
N THR A 415 15.32 -21.51 26.91
CA THR A 415 16.27 -21.23 27.99
C THR A 415 16.58 -19.74 28.08
N ILE A 416 16.87 -19.07 26.95
CA ILE A 416 17.15 -17.63 26.91
C ILE A 416 15.94 -16.82 27.41
N MET A 417 14.74 -17.11 26.91
CA MET A 417 13.53 -16.40 27.32
C MET A 417 13.20 -16.62 28.80
N THR A 418 13.37 -17.84 29.31
CA THR A 418 13.13 -18.18 30.73
C THR A 418 14.14 -17.50 31.66
N ILE A 419 15.42 -17.46 31.28
CA ILE A 419 16.45 -16.74 32.04
C ILE A 419 16.11 -15.24 32.07
N LYS A 420 15.75 -14.64 30.94
CA LYS A 420 15.37 -13.21 30.90
C LYS A 420 14.13 -12.93 31.73
N LEU A 421 13.13 -13.80 31.71
CA LEU A 421 11.93 -13.64 32.53
C LEU A 421 12.25 -13.72 34.02
N SER A 422 13.10 -14.67 34.45
CA SER A 422 13.51 -14.77 35.85
C SER A 422 14.26 -13.52 36.34
N ARG A 423 15.06 -12.87 35.47
CA ARG A 423 15.71 -11.57 35.76
C ARG A 423 14.74 -10.39 35.84
N GLN A 424 13.58 -10.46 35.19
CA GLN A 424 12.49 -9.50 35.40
C GLN A 424 11.83 -9.72 36.77
N MET A 425 11.67 -10.98 37.17
CA MET A 425 11.04 -11.38 38.43
C MET A 425 11.88 -11.04 39.67
N ASP A 426 13.18 -11.32 39.64
CA ASP A 426 14.10 -11.02 40.74
C ASP A 426 14.50 -9.54 40.83
N GLY A 427 14.21 -8.77 39.79
CA GLY A 427 14.44 -7.33 39.70
C GLY A 427 15.82 -6.92 39.19
N THR A 428 16.69 -7.87 38.83
CA THR A 428 18.05 -7.58 38.34
C THR A 428 18.07 -6.84 36.99
N GLU A 429 17.12 -7.15 36.10
CA GLU A 429 17.00 -6.50 34.79
C GLU A 429 15.63 -5.83 34.59
N TRP A 430 14.88 -5.58 35.66
CA TRP A 430 13.53 -5.00 35.59
C TRP A 430 13.53 -3.63 34.91
N SER A 431 12.84 -3.53 33.78
CA SER A 431 12.44 -2.27 33.15
C SER A 431 11.24 -2.51 32.24
N TRP A 432 10.45 -1.46 31.96
CA TRP A 432 9.32 -1.56 31.03
C TRP A 432 9.78 -2.03 29.65
N ASN A 433 10.85 -1.41 29.14
CA ASN A 433 11.44 -1.75 27.84
C ASN A 433 11.86 -3.23 27.77
N ASN A 434 12.56 -3.75 28.78
CA ASN A 434 13.04 -5.13 28.78
C ASN A 434 11.89 -6.14 28.87
N LEU A 435 10.89 -5.90 29.74
CA LEU A 435 9.72 -6.76 29.83
C LEU A 435 8.93 -6.75 28.52
N ASN A 436 8.67 -5.56 27.97
CA ASN A 436 7.95 -5.39 26.70
C ASN A 436 8.58 -6.20 25.59
N LYS A 437 9.87 -5.96 25.32
CA LYS A 437 10.63 -6.65 24.27
C LYS A 437 10.63 -8.18 24.45
N LEU A 438 10.78 -8.64 25.69
CA LEU A 438 10.71 -10.07 26.02
C LEU A 438 9.32 -10.65 25.70
N CYS A 439 8.25 -10.02 26.17
CA CYS A 439 6.88 -10.51 25.96
C CYS A 439 6.44 -10.42 24.50
N TRP A 440 6.89 -9.38 23.77
CA TRP A 440 6.69 -9.26 22.34
C TRP A 440 7.37 -10.41 21.59
N ALA A 441 8.61 -10.73 21.96
CA ALA A 441 9.36 -11.85 21.40
C ALA A 441 8.68 -13.19 21.71
N ILE A 442 8.24 -13.41 22.96
CA ILE A 442 7.45 -14.59 23.36
C ILE A 442 6.21 -14.72 22.49
N GLY A 443 5.36 -13.70 22.41
CA GLY A 443 4.13 -13.79 21.59
C GLY A 443 4.41 -13.98 20.09
N SER A 444 5.54 -13.48 19.58
CA SER A 444 5.91 -13.57 18.17
C SER A 444 6.23 -15.00 17.69
N ILE A 445 6.68 -15.89 18.59
CA ILE A 445 7.04 -17.28 18.26
C ILE A 445 5.88 -18.27 18.42
N SER A 446 4.65 -17.78 18.59
CA SER A 446 3.46 -18.63 18.72
C SER A 446 3.34 -19.62 17.56
N GLY A 447 3.16 -20.91 17.87
CA GLY A 447 3.06 -21.98 16.87
C GLY A 447 4.41 -22.54 16.37
N ALA A 448 5.55 -21.92 16.70
CA ALA A 448 6.88 -22.43 16.32
C ALA A 448 7.36 -23.61 17.20
N MET A 449 6.70 -23.84 18.34
CA MET A 449 6.95 -24.96 19.25
C MET A 449 5.90 -26.06 19.05
N ASP A 450 6.28 -27.31 19.34
CA ASP A 450 5.30 -28.39 19.46
C ASP A 450 4.37 -28.17 20.67
N VAL A 451 3.24 -28.86 20.68
CA VAL A 451 2.16 -28.64 21.67
C VAL A 451 2.61 -28.90 23.12
N GLU A 452 3.48 -29.87 23.35
CA GLU A 452 3.92 -30.22 24.71
C GLU A 452 4.92 -29.20 25.25
N THR A 453 5.91 -28.82 24.43
CA THR A 453 6.91 -27.80 24.77
C THR A 453 6.24 -26.44 24.97
N GLU A 454 5.37 -26.03 24.04
CA GLU A 454 4.62 -24.77 24.13
C GLU A 454 3.80 -24.72 25.42
N LYS A 455 3.13 -25.83 25.78
CA LYS A 455 2.37 -25.93 27.03
C LYS A 455 3.24 -25.70 28.26
N LYS A 456 4.38 -26.40 28.38
CA LYS A 456 5.27 -26.27 29.55
C LYS A 456 5.80 -24.85 29.68
N PHE A 457 6.25 -24.28 28.55
CA PHE A 457 6.77 -22.94 28.47
C PHE A 457 5.73 -21.89 28.88
N LEU A 458 4.53 -21.92 28.29
CA LEU A 458 3.48 -20.92 28.57
C LEU A 458 2.93 -21.00 29.99
N VAL A 459 2.85 -22.19 30.58
CA VAL A 459 2.44 -22.32 31.98
C VAL A 459 3.40 -21.56 32.89
N THR A 460 4.71 -21.62 32.63
CA THR A 460 5.72 -20.86 33.38
C THR A 460 5.57 -19.36 33.12
N VAL A 461 5.54 -18.95 31.84
CA VAL A 461 5.45 -17.53 31.45
C VAL A 461 4.23 -16.85 32.06
N ILE A 462 3.04 -17.43 31.88
CA ILE A 462 1.78 -16.81 32.34
C ILE A 462 1.75 -16.72 33.87
N LYS A 463 2.21 -17.76 34.58
CA LYS A 463 2.26 -17.75 36.06
C LYS A 463 3.20 -16.66 36.58
N GLU A 464 4.38 -16.55 36.00
CA GLU A 464 5.36 -15.54 36.40
C GLU A 464 4.86 -14.13 36.09
N LEU A 465 4.29 -13.89 34.91
CA LEU A 465 3.72 -12.58 34.57
C LEU A 465 2.53 -12.19 35.48
N LEU A 466 1.64 -13.13 35.81
CA LEU A 466 0.56 -12.89 36.77
C LEU A 466 1.10 -12.55 38.16
N SER A 467 2.10 -13.30 38.63
CA SER A 467 2.80 -13.01 39.89
C SER A 467 3.46 -11.62 39.86
N LEU A 468 4.11 -11.27 38.74
CA LEU A 468 4.72 -9.96 38.53
C LEU A 468 3.69 -8.82 38.59
N CYS A 469 2.51 -9.04 38.02
CA CYS A 469 1.40 -8.09 38.02
C CYS A 469 0.90 -7.80 39.45
N GLU A 470 0.90 -8.81 40.32
CA GLU A 470 0.56 -8.66 41.73
C GLU A 470 1.68 -8.01 42.55
N MET A 471 2.94 -8.32 42.23
CA MET A 471 4.12 -7.80 42.92
C MET A 471 4.37 -6.31 42.63
N LYS A 472 4.21 -5.88 41.37
CA LYS A 472 4.52 -4.52 40.95
C LYS A 472 3.39 -3.56 41.34
N ARG A 473 3.76 -2.42 41.93
CA ARG A 473 2.85 -1.37 42.38
C ARG A 473 2.91 -0.16 41.44
N GLY A 474 1.85 0.63 41.42
CA GLY A 474 1.74 1.82 40.55
C GLY A 474 0.97 1.53 39.28
N LYS A 475 0.24 2.55 38.79
CA LYS A 475 -0.65 2.44 37.63
C LYS A 475 0.12 2.04 36.37
N ASP A 476 1.25 2.69 36.11
CA ASP A 476 2.06 2.49 34.90
C ASP A 476 2.68 1.10 34.87
N ASN A 477 3.28 0.67 35.99
CA ASN A 477 3.82 -0.69 36.12
C ASN A 477 2.75 -1.76 35.88
N LYS A 478 1.54 -1.57 36.44
CA LYS A 478 0.44 -2.51 36.23
C LYS A 478 -0.04 -2.51 34.78
N ALA A 479 -0.15 -1.34 34.15
CA ALA A 479 -0.53 -1.21 32.76
C ALA A 479 0.45 -1.95 31.84
N VAL A 480 1.76 -1.78 32.05
CA VAL A 480 2.81 -2.46 31.27
C VAL A 480 2.81 -3.98 31.49
N VAL A 481 2.64 -4.47 32.71
CA VAL A 481 2.58 -5.92 32.93
C VAL A 481 1.27 -6.50 32.34
N ALA A 482 0.15 -5.81 32.52
CA ALA A 482 -1.14 -6.21 31.96
C ALA A 482 -1.11 -6.29 30.44
N SER A 483 -0.53 -5.29 29.76
CA SER A 483 -0.43 -5.28 28.29
C SER A 483 0.38 -6.45 27.77
N ASN A 484 1.46 -6.80 28.45
CA ASN A 484 2.31 -7.93 28.09
C ASN A 484 1.61 -9.28 28.32
N ILE A 485 0.86 -9.43 29.42
CA ILE A 485 0.02 -10.62 29.65
C ILE A 485 -1.01 -10.76 28.53
N MET A 486 -1.76 -9.68 28.25
CA MET A 486 -2.83 -9.65 27.23
C MET A 486 -2.30 -9.98 25.84
N TYR A 487 -1.17 -9.38 25.46
CA TYR A 487 -0.50 -9.69 24.22
C TYR A 487 -0.10 -11.17 24.14
N CYS A 488 0.63 -11.69 25.14
CA CYS A 488 1.05 -13.09 25.14
C CYS A 488 -0.16 -14.03 25.02
N VAL A 489 -1.15 -13.94 25.92
CA VAL A 489 -2.30 -14.87 25.89
C VAL A 489 -3.11 -14.76 24.60
N GLY A 490 -3.25 -13.56 24.04
CA GLY A 490 -3.93 -13.32 22.76
C GLY A 490 -3.22 -13.94 21.55
N GLN A 491 -1.92 -14.25 21.64
CA GLN A 491 -1.18 -14.94 20.57
C GLN A 491 -1.24 -16.47 20.69
N TYR A 492 -1.73 -17.06 21.78
CA TYR A 492 -1.71 -18.53 21.99
C TYR A 492 -3.09 -19.17 22.14
N PRO A 493 -3.99 -19.05 21.14
CA PRO A 493 -5.33 -19.65 21.22
C PRO A 493 -5.30 -21.18 21.29
N ARG A 494 -4.32 -21.84 20.64
CA ARG A 494 -4.13 -23.30 20.70
C ARG A 494 -3.97 -23.79 22.15
N PHE A 495 -3.12 -23.12 22.93
CA PHE A 495 -2.93 -23.43 24.35
C PHE A 495 -4.22 -23.24 25.16
N LEU A 496 -4.91 -22.12 24.95
CA LEU A 496 -6.14 -21.77 25.69
C LEU A 496 -7.27 -22.78 25.43
N LYS A 497 -7.46 -23.23 24.17
CA LYS A 497 -8.44 -24.27 23.82
C LYS A 497 -8.23 -25.55 24.63
N SER A 498 -6.98 -26.00 24.81
CA SER A 498 -6.69 -27.25 25.55
C SER A 498 -6.68 -27.10 27.08
N HIS A 499 -6.83 -25.89 27.63
CA HIS A 499 -6.64 -25.62 29.06
C HIS A 499 -7.73 -24.71 29.63
N TRP A 500 -8.95 -25.26 29.77
CA TRP A 500 -10.13 -24.52 30.26
C TRP A 500 -9.89 -23.65 31.49
N LYS A 501 -9.26 -24.19 32.55
CA LYS A 501 -9.00 -23.43 33.79
C LYS A 501 -8.16 -22.18 33.54
N PHE A 502 -7.19 -22.27 32.63
CA PHE A 502 -6.37 -21.12 32.23
C PHE A 502 -7.20 -20.14 31.39
N LEU A 503 -7.98 -20.62 30.43
CA LEU A 503 -8.88 -19.78 29.64
C LEU A 503 -9.83 -18.97 30.55
N LYS A 504 -10.55 -19.63 31.47
CA LYS A 504 -11.44 -18.95 32.42
C LYS A 504 -10.71 -17.93 33.30
N THR A 505 -9.52 -18.28 33.79
CA THR A 505 -8.68 -17.37 34.59
C THR A 505 -8.26 -16.13 33.81
N VAL A 506 -7.81 -16.31 32.56
CA VAL A 506 -7.40 -15.21 31.68
C VAL A 506 -8.58 -14.29 31.39
N ILE A 507 -9.75 -14.84 31.04
CA ILE A 507 -10.95 -14.03 30.74
C ILE A 507 -11.40 -13.22 31.95
N ASN A 508 -11.42 -13.82 33.14
CA ASN A 508 -11.71 -13.09 34.37
C ASN A 508 -10.69 -11.97 34.64
N LYS A 509 -9.41 -12.20 34.32
CA LYS A 509 -8.39 -11.16 34.42
C LYS A 509 -8.59 -10.03 33.41
N LEU A 510 -9.07 -10.33 32.19
CA LEU A 510 -9.46 -9.30 31.23
C LEU A 510 -10.63 -8.46 31.76
N PHE A 511 -11.61 -9.08 32.42
CA PHE A 511 -12.69 -8.33 33.07
C PHE A 511 -12.18 -7.43 34.20
N GLU A 512 -11.18 -7.87 34.98
CA GLU A 512 -10.52 -6.98 35.94
C GLU A 512 -9.82 -5.80 35.24
N PHE A 513 -9.14 -6.03 34.13
CA PHE A 513 -8.47 -4.98 33.35
C PHE A 513 -9.44 -4.00 32.67
N MET A 514 -10.67 -4.42 32.39
CA MET A 514 -11.74 -3.52 31.93
C MET A 514 -12.14 -2.47 32.98
N HIS A 515 -11.82 -2.70 34.26
CA HIS A 515 -12.03 -1.74 35.35
C HIS A 515 -10.77 -0.91 35.69
N GLU A 516 -9.67 -1.08 34.95
CA GLU A 516 -8.47 -0.28 35.18
C GLU A 516 -8.65 1.15 34.67
N SER A 517 -8.14 2.12 35.43
CA SER A 517 -8.29 3.56 35.13
C SER A 517 -7.49 4.06 33.91
N HIS A 518 -6.77 3.18 33.21
CA HIS A 518 -5.96 3.52 32.05
C HIS A 518 -6.70 3.12 30.77
N GLU A 519 -7.11 4.08 29.95
CA GLU A 519 -7.92 3.87 28.74
C GLU A 519 -7.30 2.84 27.78
N GLY A 520 -5.98 2.93 27.54
CA GLY A 520 -5.28 1.97 26.67
C GLY A 520 -5.23 0.52 27.20
N VAL A 521 -5.44 0.32 28.52
CA VAL A 521 -5.51 -1.03 29.11
C VAL A 521 -6.92 -1.61 28.91
N GLN A 522 -7.96 -0.79 29.08
CA GLN A 522 -9.35 -1.19 28.83
C GLN A 522 -9.56 -1.59 27.36
N ASP A 523 -9.05 -0.78 26.42
CA ASP A 523 -9.08 -1.10 24.99
C ASP A 523 -8.38 -2.43 24.69
N MET A 524 -7.17 -2.61 25.21
CA MET A 524 -6.43 -3.85 24.99
C MET A 524 -7.14 -5.06 25.62
N ALA A 525 -7.82 -4.88 26.75
CA ALA A 525 -8.63 -5.93 27.37
C ALA A 525 -9.83 -6.32 26.49
N CYS A 526 -10.54 -5.35 25.93
CA CYS A 526 -11.63 -5.59 24.97
C CYS A 526 -11.14 -6.25 23.67
N ASP A 527 -10.03 -5.77 23.10
CA ASP A 527 -9.44 -6.31 21.87
C ASP A 527 -8.90 -7.73 22.06
N THR A 528 -8.29 -8.00 23.21
CA THR A 528 -7.85 -9.35 23.58
C THR A 528 -9.05 -10.26 23.83
N PHE A 529 -10.10 -9.75 24.48
CA PHE A 529 -11.32 -10.52 24.76
C PHE A 529 -12.03 -10.94 23.47
N ILE A 530 -12.22 -10.04 22.50
CA ILE A 530 -12.82 -10.38 21.20
C ILE A 530 -11.96 -11.38 20.42
N LYS A 531 -10.63 -11.21 20.40
CA LYS A 531 -9.71 -12.14 19.72
C LYS A 531 -9.80 -13.55 20.31
N ILE A 532 -9.80 -13.68 21.65
CA ILE A 532 -9.97 -14.97 22.31
C ILE A 532 -11.37 -15.54 22.04
N SER A 533 -12.41 -14.70 22.08
CA SER A 533 -13.79 -15.13 21.84
C SER A 533 -13.98 -15.68 20.43
N GLN A 534 -13.42 -15.05 19.40
CA GLN A 534 -13.43 -15.57 18.02
C GLN A 534 -12.78 -16.95 17.90
N GLN A 535 -11.62 -17.12 18.54
CA GLN A 535 -10.79 -18.33 18.42
C GLN A 535 -11.26 -19.48 19.32
N CYS A 536 -11.89 -19.17 20.46
CA CYS A 536 -12.26 -20.14 21.49
C CYS A 536 -13.79 -20.27 21.71
N LYS A 537 -14.62 -19.61 20.88
CA LYS A 537 -16.09 -19.47 21.01
C LYS A 537 -16.85 -20.69 21.54
N ARG A 538 -16.55 -21.89 21.04
CA ARG A 538 -17.24 -23.13 21.47
C ARG A 538 -17.05 -23.47 22.95
N HIS A 539 -15.88 -23.16 23.52
CA HIS A 539 -15.58 -23.48 24.91
C HIS A 539 -16.45 -22.69 25.90
N PHE A 540 -17.02 -21.56 25.46
CA PHE A 540 -17.87 -20.72 26.29
C PHE A 540 -19.32 -21.22 26.38
N VAL A 541 -19.78 -21.98 25.39
CA VAL A 541 -21.19 -22.44 25.28
C VAL A 541 -21.39 -23.90 25.70
N ILE A 542 -20.31 -24.68 25.84
CA ILE A 542 -20.39 -26.07 26.33
C ILE A 542 -20.23 -26.15 27.85
N ASP A 543 -20.79 -27.19 28.45
CA ASP A 543 -20.57 -27.51 29.86
C ASP A 543 -19.13 -27.99 30.08
N GLN A 544 -18.39 -27.25 30.89
CA GLN A 544 -16.99 -27.54 31.18
C GLN A 544 -16.86 -28.38 32.45
N ILE A 545 -15.86 -29.27 32.49
CA ILE A 545 -15.67 -30.20 33.61
C ILE A 545 -15.42 -29.43 34.91
N GLY A 546 -16.33 -29.59 35.87
CA GLY A 546 -16.24 -28.97 37.19
C GLY A 546 -16.87 -27.59 37.30
N GLU A 547 -17.59 -27.13 36.28
CA GLU A 547 -18.40 -25.92 36.31
C GLU A 547 -19.90 -26.26 36.51
N GLU A 548 -20.66 -25.34 37.13
CA GLU A 548 -22.11 -25.52 37.39
C GLU A 548 -23.00 -25.06 36.23
N MET A 549 -22.48 -24.18 35.37
CA MET A 549 -23.18 -23.61 34.22
C MET A 549 -22.18 -23.25 33.12
N THR A 550 -22.70 -23.01 31.90
CA THR A 550 -21.89 -22.51 30.80
C THR A 550 -21.30 -21.14 31.15
N PHE A 551 -20.08 -20.87 30.67
CA PHE A 551 -19.41 -19.61 31.02
C PHE A 551 -20.05 -18.41 30.32
N VAL A 552 -20.66 -18.60 29.14
CA VAL A 552 -21.45 -17.54 28.50
C VAL A 552 -22.62 -17.11 29.39
N ASP A 553 -23.30 -18.03 30.07
CA ASP A 553 -24.40 -17.67 30.97
C ASP A 553 -23.91 -16.87 32.18
N GLU A 554 -22.75 -17.25 32.76
CA GLU A 554 -22.09 -16.53 33.87
C GLU A 554 -21.71 -15.09 33.47
N ILE A 555 -21.17 -14.92 32.26
CA ILE A 555 -20.83 -13.59 31.69
C ILE A 555 -22.10 -12.75 31.53
N LEU A 556 -23.16 -13.32 30.96
CA LEU A 556 -24.43 -12.62 30.73
C LEU A 556 -25.12 -12.20 32.05
N ASP A 557 -25.01 -13.00 33.12
CA ASP A 557 -25.52 -12.60 34.45
C ASP A 557 -24.76 -11.43 35.06
N ASN A 558 -23.50 -11.24 34.67
CA ASN A 558 -22.60 -10.22 35.22
C ASN A 558 -22.34 -9.06 34.26
N ILE A 559 -23.01 -9.01 33.10
CA ILE A 559 -22.68 -8.07 32.02
C ILE A 559 -22.68 -6.60 32.48
N SER A 560 -23.67 -6.19 33.28
CA SER A 560 -23.75 -4.82 33.82
C SER A 560 -22.58 -4.46 34.72
N ARG A 561 -22.07 -5.45 35.48
CA ARG A 561 -20.92 -5.27 36.35
C ARG A 561 -19.64 -5.18 35.52
N ILE A 562 -19.45 -6.10 34.58
CA ILE A 562 -18.24 -6.17 33.75
C ILE A 562 -18.06 -4.90 32.90
N THR A 563 -19.14 -4.34 32.35
CA THR A 563 -19.06 -3.20 31.43
C THR A 563 -19.28 -1.84 32.09
N SER A 564 -19.28 -1.73 33.43
CA SER A 564 -19.69 -0.49 34.11
C SER A 564 -18.77 0.71 33.86
N ASP A 565 -17.47 0.45 33.67
CA ASP A 565 -16.43 1.48 33.53
C ASP A 565 -15.93 1.61 32.09
N LEU A 566 -16.56 0.87 31.15
CA LEU A 566 -16.19 0.87 29.74
C LEU A 566 -16.86 2.01 28.98
N ASP A 567 -16.12 2.57 28.04
CA ASP A 567 -16.64 3.53 27.08
C ASP A 567 -17.55 2.85 26.03
N PRO A 568 -18.45 3.61 25.37
CA PRO A 568 -19.40 3.03 24.42
C PRO A 568 -18.74 2.18 23.32
N GLN A 569 -17.58 2.59 22.79
CA GLN A 569 -16.88 1.82 21.76
C GLN A 569 -16.40 0.46 22.29
N GLN A 570 -15.86 0.43 23.51
CA GLN A 570 -15.42 -0.79 24.18
C GLN A 570 -16.61 -1.71 24.49
N ILE A 571 -17.76 -1.15 24.88
CA ILE A 571 -19.01 -1.90 25.04
C ILE A 571 -19.42 -2.56 23.72
N HIS A 572 -19.35 -1.85 22.59
CA HIS A 572 -19.67 -2.43 21.29
C HIS A 572 -18.76 -3.62 20.96
N THR A 573 -17.45 -3.49 21.15
CA THR A 573 -16.48 -4.59 20.99
C THR A 573 -16.78 -5.77 21.92
N PHE A 574 -17.16 -5.50 23.16
CA PHE A 574 -17.55 -6.52 24.13
C PHE A 574 -18.80 -7.30 23.71
N TYR A 575 -19.83 -6.61 23.21
CA TYR A 575 -21.03 -7.26 22.69
C TYR A 575 -20.73 -8.08 21.43
N GLU A 576 -19.84 -7.60 20.55
CA GLU A 576 -19.39 -8.37 19.39
C GLU A 576 -18.67 -9.66 19.80
N ALA A 577 -17.82 -9.60 20.83
CA ALA A 577 -17.14 -10.77 21.37
C ALA A 577 -18.12 -11.85 21.86
N ILE A 578 -19.15 -11.46 22.62
CA ILE A 578 -20.20 -12.38 23.08
C ILE A 578 -21.01 -12.93 21.91
N GLY A 579 -21.28 -12.12 20.88
CA GLY A 579 -22.00 -12.56 19.70
C GLY A 579 -21.34 -13.74 18.99
N TYR A 580 -19.99 -13.78 18.93
CA TYR A 580 -19.26 -14.95 18.41
C TYR A 580 -19.42 -16.21 19.26
N MET A 581 -19.58 -16.06 20.59
CA MET A 581 -19.87 -17.20 21.47
C MET A 581 -21.26 -17.73 21.16
N ILE A 582 -22.27 -16.85 21.11
CA ILE A 582 -23.66 -17.21 20.82
C ILE A 582 -23.79 -17.84 19.42
N SER A 583 -23.05 -17.35 18.42
CA SER A 583 -23.05 -17.93 17.07
C SER A 583 -22.52 -19.38 17.04
N ALA A 584 -21.76 -19.79 18.07
CA ALA A 584 -21.21 -21.13 18.18
C ALA A 584 -22.15 -22.14 18.85
N ASP A 585 -23.23 -21.68 19.49
CA ASP A 585 -24.28 -22.56 20.03
C ASP A 585 -25.14 -23.09 18.87
N THR A 586 -25.09 -24.40 18.66
CA THR A 586 -25.81 -25.08 17.57
C THR A 586 -27.24 -25.45 17.94
N ASN A 587 -27.64 -25.31 19.21
CA ASN A 587 -29.00 -25.59 19.66
C ASN A 587 -29.89 -24.34 19.51
N PRO A 588 -30.89 -24.34 18.60
CA PRO A 588 -31.70 -23.15 18.34
C PRO A 588 -32.45 -22.62 19.56
N ILE A 589 -32.92 -23.50 20.46
CA ILE A 589 -33.68 -23.12 21.66
C ILE A 589 -32.76 -22.43 22.67
N SER A 590 -31.56 -22.98 22.85
CA SER A 590 -30.55 -22.39 23.73
C SER A 590 -30.05 -21.06 23.16
N GLN A 591 -29.76 -21.02 21.87
CA GLN A 591 -29.32 -19.81 21.17
C GLN A 591 -30.37 -18.68 21.26
N GLU A 592 -31.66 -18.98 21.10
CA GLU A 592 -32.74 -17.99 21.28
C GLU A 592 -32.80 -17.44 22.71
N ARG A 593 -32.66 -18.32 23.72
CA ARG A 593 -32.59 -17.93 25.13
C ARG A 593 -31.39 -17.02 25.39
N LEU A 594 -30.22 -17.39 24.87
CA LEU A 594 -28.98 -16.60 25.00
C LEU A 594 -29.12 -15.24 24.34
N ILE A 595 -29.64 -15.15 23.11
CA ILE A 595 -29.88 -13.86 22.41
C ILE A 595 -30.84 -12.97 23.22
N THR A 596 -31.89 -13.56 23.79
CA THR A 596 -32.87 -12.81 24.60
C THR A 596 -32.23 -12.23 25.87
N LYS A 597 -31.39 -13.01 26.57
CA LYS A 597 -30.65 -12.54 27.76
C LYS A 597 -29.58 -11.51 27.38
N PHE A 598 -28.85 -11.77 26.31
CA PHE A 598 -27.78 -10.93 25.74
C PHE A 598 -28.26 -9.52 25.38
N MET A 599 -29.42 -9.41 24.73
CA MET A 599 -29.96 -8.13 24.27
C MET A 599 -30.89 -7.45 25.28
N TYR A 600 -31.00 -7.97 26.51
CA TYR A 600 -31.94 -7.44 27.51
C TYR A 600 -31.69 -5.95 27.85
N LEU A 601 -30.44 -5.55 28.12
CA LEU A 601 -30.14 -4.15 28.48
C LEU A 601 -30.36 -3.18 27.31
N PRO A 602 -29.84 -3.43 26.09
CA PRO A 602 -30.16 -2.59 24.94
C PRO A 602 -31.66 -2.51 24.65
N ASN A 603 -32.40 -3.63 24.79
CA ASN A 603 -33.84 -3.66 24.59
C ASN A 603 -34.59 -2.83 25.63
N SER A 604 -34.20 -2.91 26.91
CA SER A 604 -34.82 -2.10 27.95
C SER A 604 -34.62 -0.60 27.71
N ALA A 605 -33.44 -0.18 27.24
CA ALA A 605 -33.17 1.20 26.87
C ALA A 605 -33.96 1.62 25.62
N TRP A 606 -34.02 0.76 24.60
CA TRP A 606 -34.81 0.94 23.39
C TRP A 606 -36.30 1.14 23.68
N ASP A 607 -36.91 0.20 24.41
CA ASP A 607 -38.34 0.20 24.69
C ASP A 607 -38.77 1.46 25.46
N SER A 608 -37.97 1.89 26.43
CA SER A 608 -38.20 3.14 27.17
C SER A 608 -38.18 4.35 26.24
N LEU A 609 -37.19 4.44 25.35
CA LEU A 609 -37.04 5.57 24.44
C LEU A 609 -38.09 5.61 23.34
N ILE A 610 -38.42 4.46 22.75
CA ILE A 610 -39.44 4.37 21.71
C ILE A 610 -40.82 4.66 22.28
N ALA A 611 -41.12 4.22 23.51
CA ALA A 611 -42.38 4.58 24.18
C ALA A 611 -42.50 6.11 24.37
N GLN A 612 -41.41 6.78 24.74
CA GLN A 612 -41.38 8.24 24.86
C GLN A 612 -41.51 8.93 23.51
N ALA A 613 -40.78 8.49 22.48
CA ALA A 613 -40.81 9.06 21.14
C ALA A 613 -42.18 8.91 20.47
N LYS A 614 -42.88 7.79 20.71
CA LYS A 614 -44.26 7.56 20.23
C LYS A 614 -45.26 8.54 20.85
N GLN A 615 -45.04 8.97 22.09
CA GLN A 615 -45.92 9.92 22.79
C GLN A 615 -45.57 11.38 22.46
N ASN A 616 -44.27 11.70 22.43
CA ASN A 616 -43.76 13.04 22.15
C ASN A 616 -42.48 12.97 21.31
N PRO A 617 -42.55 13.15 19.97
CA PRO A 617 -41.38 13.17 19.10
C PRO A 617 -40.35 14.25 19.47
N GLU A 618 -40.72 15.29 20.21
CA GLU A 618 -39.79 16.33 20.65
C GLU A 618 -38.73 15.82 21.65
N CYS A 619 -38.93 14.66 22.28
CA CYS A 619 -37.91 14.05 23.14
C CYS A 619 -36.61 13.79 22.37
N LEU A 620 -36.70 13.57 21.05
CA LEU A 620 -35.56 13.40 20.15
C LEU A 620 -34.80 14.71 19.88
N ASN A 621 -35.22 15.86 20.43
CA ASN A 621 -34.39 17.07 20.45
C ASN A 621 -33.30 17.03 21.53
N ASN A 622 -33.39 16.11 22.49
CA ASN A 622 -32.41 15.98 23.57
C ASN A 622 -31.15 15.23 23.08
N ALA A 623 -29.99 15.89 23.17
CA ALA A 623 -28.71 15.32 22.75
C ALA A 623 -28.34 14.03 23.49
N ASN A 624 -28.73 13.88 24.76
CA ASN A 624 -28.47 12.67 25.53
C ASN A 624 -29.28 11.49 25.00
N GLU A 625 -30.57 11.69 24.70
CA GLU A 625 -31.44 10.64 24.16
C GLU A 625 -30.98 10.18 22.77
N ILE A 626 -30.56 11.14 21.92
CA ILE A 626 -29.94 10.83 20.63
C ILE A 626 -28.70 9.95 20.82
N LYS A 627 -27.84 10.29 21.79
CA LYS A 627 -26.60 9.55 22.06
C LYS A 627 -26.89 8.14 22.58
N VAL A 628 -27.84 7.97 23.49
CA VAL A 628 -28.25 6.65 24.01
C VAL A 628 -28.80 5.80 22.87
N LEU A 629 -29.70 6.34 22.06
CA LEU A 629 -30.31 5.62 20.94
C LEU A 629 -29.27 5.19 19.90
N ALA A 630 -28.33 6.09 19.56
CA ALA A 630 -27.23 5.77 18.67
C ALA A 630 -26.34 4.63 19.21
N ASN A 631 -26.04 4.62 20.51
CA ASN A 631 -25.25 3.55 21.13
C ASN A 631 -26.02 2.22 21.18
N VAL A 632 -27.32 2.23 21.44
CA VAL A 632 -28.17 1.03 21.37
C VAL A 632 -28.12 0.42 19.97
N LEU A 633 -28.22 1.25 18.92
CA LEU A 633 -28.14 0.79 17.54
C LEU A 633 -26.76 0.25 17.19
N LYS A 634 -25.68 0.94 17.57
CA LYS A 634 -24.31 0.45 17.37
C LYS A 634 -24.05 -0.87 18.07
N THR A 635 -24.58 -1.05 19.28
CA THR A 635 -24.55 -2.32 20.00
C THR A 635 -25.26 -3.43 19.22
N ASN A 636 -26.44 -3.15 18.64
CA ASN A 636 -27.13 -4.09 17.76
C ASN A 636 -26.32 -4.40 16.50
N VAL A 637 -25.63 -3.43 15.89
CA VAL A 637 -24.76 -3.65 14.72
C VAL A 637 -23.62 -4.61 15.06
N SER A 638 -22.90 -4.36 16.16
CA SER A 638 -21.80 -5.21 16.66
C SER A 638 -22.28 -6.61 17.07
N ALA A 639 -23.46 -6.72 17.67
CA ALA A 639 -24.08 -8.01 17.96
C ALA A 639 -24.47 -8.75 16.67
N CYS A 640 -25.01 -8.04 15.68
CA CYS A 640 -25.45 -8.62 14.41
C CYS A 640 -24.28 -9.12 13.56
N SER A 641 -23.15 -8.39 13.54
CA SER A 641 -21.95 -8.77 12.77
C SER A 641 -21.38 -10.11 13.21
N SER A 642 -21.47 -10.41 14.51
CA SER A 642 -20.89 -11.59 15.14
C SER A 642 -21.87 -12.76 15.29
N VAL A 643 -23.14 -12.51 15.60
CA VAL A 643 -24.18 -13.57 15.71
C VAL A 643 -24.59 -14.12 14.33
N GLY A 644 -24.63 -13.27 13.30
CA GLY A 644 -25.03 -13.67 11.94
C GLY A 644 -26.53 -13.95 11.80
N SER A 645 -26.91 -14.99 11.04
CA SER A 645 -28.32 -15.28 10.68
C SER A 645 -29.28 -15.38 11.87
N ALA A 646 -28.84 -15.94 12.99
CA ALA A 646 -29.67 -16.11 14.18
C ALA A 646 -30.12 -14.77 14.82
N PHE A 647 -29.45 -13.66 14.46
CA PHE A 647 -29.80 -12.33 14.95
C PHE A 647 -31.19 -11.87 14.50
N ILE A 648 -31.84 -12.57 13.56
CA ILE A 648 -33.24 -12.32 13.17
C ILE A 648 -34.20 -12.37 14.36
N LEU A 649 -33.91 -13.19 15.39
CA LEU A 649 -34.71 -13.30 16.61
C LEU A 649 -34.75 -11.99 17.41
N GLN A 650 -33.68 -11.20 17.32
CA GLN A 650 -33.60 -9.87 17.90
C GLN A 650 -34.11 -8.81 16.93
N LEU A 651 -33.62 -8.81 15.68
CA LEU A 651 -33.99 -7.81 14.68
C LEU A 651 -35.50 -7.80 14.45
N GLY A 652 -36.14 -8.97 14.35
CA GLY A 652 -37.58 -9.11 14.17
C GLY A 652 -38.42 -8.45 15.28
N LYS A 653 -37.90 -8.36 16.51
CA LYS A 653 -38.59 -7.68 17.63
C LYS A 653 -38.62 -6.17 17.47
N ILE A 654 -37.54 -5.58 16.95
CA ILE A 654 -37.37 -4.12 16.85
C ILE A 654 -37.60 -3.57 15.44
N TYR A 655 -37.73 -4.43 14.43
CA TYR A 655 -37.70 -4.05 13.01
C TYR A 655 -38.73 -2.98 12.62
N MET A 656 -40.00 -3.18 12.98
CA MET A 656 -41.05 -2.22 12.62
C MET A 656 -40.88 -0.88 13.36
N ASP A 657 -40.38 -0.92 14.60
CA ASP A 657 -40.08 0.29 15.37
C ASP A 657 -38.87 1.04 14.82
N LEU A 658 -37.85 0.33 14.30
CA LEU A 658 -36.72 0.93 13.58
C LEU A 658 -37.20 1.72 12.36
N LEU A 659 -38.07 1.12 11.53
CA LEU A 659 -38.61 1.78 10.34
C LEU A 659 -39.50 2.97 10.69
N ALA A 660 -40.32 2.85 11.74
CA ALA A 660 -41.13 3.96 12.22
C ALA A 660 -40.27 5.12 12.73
N LEU A 661 -39.23 4.83 13.52
CA LEU A 661 -38.27 5.82 13.99
C LEU A 661 -37.53 6.50 12.83
N TYR A 662 -37.12 5.74 11.82
CA TYR A 662 -36.47 6.29 10.62
C TYR A 662 -37.36 7.34 9.94
N ARG A 663 -38.65 7.04 9.77
CA ARG A 663 -39.64 7.97 9.18
C ARG A 663 -39.82 9.23 10.03
N ILE A 664 -40.02 9.08 11.34
CA ILE A 664 -40.17 10.22 12.28
C ILE A 664 -38.95 11.14 12.19
N ILE A 665 -37.74 10.57 12.17
CA ILE A 665 -36.51 11.37 12.08
C ILE A 665 -36.39 12.04 10.70
N GLY A 666 -36.77 11.36 9.62
CA GLY A 666 -36.85 11.96 8.28
C GLY A 666 -37.70 13.22 8.28
N GLU A 667 -38.91 13.15 8.83
CA GLU A 667 -39.82 14.30 8.96
C GLU A 667 -39.21 15.44 9.79
N LEU A 668 -38.57 15.14 10.93
CA LEU A 668 -37.90 16.13 11.78
C LEU A 668 -36.76 16.84 11.05
N VAL A 669 -35.97 16.10 10.27
CA VAL A 669 -34.89 16.66 9.44
C VAL A 669 -35.49 17.58 8.37
N SER A 670 -36.52 17.14 7.64
CA SER A 670 -37.17 17.96 6.61
C SER A 670 -37.78 19.25 7.20
N GLN A 671 -38.41 19.19 8.37
CA GLN A 671 -38.97 20.35 9.06
C GLN A 671 -37.89 21.35 9.50
N ASP A 672 -36.77 20.90 10.09
CA ASP A 672 -35.70 21.80 10.54
C ASP A 672 -34.97 22.43 9.34
N VAL A 673 -34.80 21.67 8.24
CA VAL A 673 -34.28 22.18 6.96
C VAL A 673 -35.23 23.21 6.34
N ALA A 674 -36.53 22.97 6.34
CA ALA A 674 -37.50 23.93 5.83
C ALA A 674 -37.50 25.24 6.64
N ALA A 675 -37.29 25.15 7.96
CA ALA A 675 -37.27 26.31 8.85
C ALA A 675 -35.97 27.13 8.78
N LYS A 676 -34.80 26.49 8.65
CA LYS A 676 -33.48 27.13 8.76
C LYS A 676 -32.62 27.08 7.49
N GLY A 677 -33.11 26.44 6.44
CA GLY A 677 -32.38 26.17 5.21
C GLY A 677 -31.37 25.02 5.33
N PRO A 678 -30.59 24.76 4.25
CA PRO A 678 -29.66 23.62 4.17
C PRO A 678 -28.54 23.63 5.24
N ILE A 679 -28.21 24.79 5.82
CA ILE A 679 -27.20 24.91 6.87
C ILE A 679 -27.55 24.10 8.13
N SER A 680 -28.84 23.84 8.37
CA SER A 680 -29.33 23.00 9.46
C SER A 680 -28.68 21.61 9.49
N THR A 681 -28.37 21.04 8.32
CA THR A 681 -27.73 19.72 8.17
C THR A 681 -26.35 19.62 8.81
N LYS A 682 -25.70 20.76 9.04
CA LYS A 682 -24.39 20.84 9.70
C LYS A 682 -24.49 21.01 11.23
N THR A 683 -25.69 21.25 11.77
CA THR A 683 -25.87 21.42 13.21
C THR A 683 -25.73 20.10 13.97
N PRO A 684 -25.24 20.10 15.23
CA PRO A 684 -25.10 18.87 16.02
C PRO A 684 -26.39 18.07 16.15
N LYS A 685 -27.55 18.76 16.24
CA LYS A 685 -28.87 18.13 16.35
C LYS A 685 -29.22 17.31 15.12
N VAL A 686 -29.19 17.92 13.93
CA VAL A 686 -29.50 17.22 12.67
C VAL A 686 -28.44 16.16 12.36
N ARG A 687 -27.18 16.40 12.69
CA ARG A 687 -26.13 15.37 12.59
C ARG A 687 -26.45 14.15 13.46
N GLY A 688 -26.89 14.36 14.70
CA GLY A 688 -27.29 13.29 15.61
C GLY A 688 -28.48 12.48 15.10
N TRP A 689 -29.51 13.15 14.58
CA TRP A 689 -30.64 12.51 13.88
C TRP A 689 -30.20 11.66 12.69
N ARG A 690 -29.32 12.20 11.84
CA ARG A 690 -28.76 11.46 10.71
C ARG A 690 -27.89 10.28 11.16
N THR A 691 -27.16 10.40 12.26
CA THR A 691 -26.44 9.25 12.85
C THR A 691 -27.40 8.12 13.20
N ILE A 692 -28.55 8.41 13.82
CA ILE A 692 -29.57 7.38 14.11
C ILE A 692 -30.05 6.71 12.82
N LYS A 693 -30.42 7.49 11.79
CA LYS A 693 -30.83 6.93 10.48
C LYS A 693 -29.74 6.04 9.88
N LYS A 694 -28.48 6.50 9.89
CA LYS A 694 -27.33 5.75 9.36
C LYS A 694 -27.11 4.44 10.12
N GLU A 695 -27.22 4.42 11.45
CA GLU A 695 -27.05 3.19 12.24
C GLU A 695 -28.22 2.20 12.04
N ILE A 696 -29.45 2.68 11.81
CA ILE A 696 -30.57 1.82 11.40
C ILE A 696 -30.27 1.16 10.06
N LEU A 697 -29.83 1.94 9.06
CA LEU A 697 -29.46 1.44 7.74
C LEU A 697 -28.31 0.43 7.85
N LYS A 698 -27.28 0.73 8.63
CA LYS A 698 -26.13 -0.15 8.87
C LYS A 698 -26.53 -1.46 9.54
N LEU A 699 -27.46 -1.45 10.49
CA LEU A 699 -27.97 -2.67 11.12
C LEU A 699 -28.68 -3.58 10.11
N ILE A 700 -29.53 -3.00 9.27
CA ILE A 700 -30.23 -3.72 8.22
C ILE A 700 -29.23 -4.28 7.19
N ASP A 701 -28.28 -3.46 6.75
CA ASP A 701 -27.20 -3.85 5.84
C ASP A 701 -26.41 -5.05 6.38
N THR A 702 -25.97 -4.95 7.64
CA THR A 702 -25.17 -5.97 8.33
C THR A 702 -25.93 -7.30 8.41
N TYR A 703 -27.22 -7.25 8.75
CA TYR A 703 -28.03 -8.47 8.81
C TYR A 703 -28.23 -9.09 7.43
N VAL A 704 -28.59 -8.30 6.42
CA VAL A 704 -28.84 -8.80 5.05
C VAL A 704 -27.57 -9.38 4.43
N ALA A 705 -26.42 -8.76 4.67
CA ALA A 705 -25.12 -9.28 4.23
C ALA A 705 -24.85 -10.68 4.81
N ASN A 706 -25.08 -10.86 6.12
CA ASN A 706 -24.68 -12.06 6.85
C ASN A 706 -25.73 -13.19 6.87
N THR A 707 -27.01 -12.89 6.63
CA THR A 707 -28.08 -13.90 6.77
C THR A 707 -28.02 -14.99 5.70
N THR A 708 -28.45 -16.20 6.05
CA THR A 708 -28.61 -17.34 5.14
C THR A 708 -30.05 -17.53 4.68
N ASP A 709 -31.03 -16.90 5.35
CA ASP A 709 -32.46 -17.01 5.03
C ASP A 709 -32.92 -15.89 4.09
N ILE A 710 -32.66 -16.09 2.80
CA ILE A 710 -33.01 -15.19 1.70
C ILE A 710 -34.54 -15.02 1.59
N SER A 711 -35.32 -16.07 1.87
CA SER A 711 -36.77 -16.06 1.71
C SER A 711 -37.45 -15.18 2.74
N ALA A 712 -37.01 -15.26 4.00
CA ALA A 712 -37.51 -14.40 5.07
C ALA A 712 -37.25 -12.93 4.79
N VAL A 713 -36.05 -12.57 4.31
CA VAL A 713 -35.72 -11.18 3.93
C VAL A 713 -36.64 -10.71 2.81
N ASN A 714 -36.77 -11.48 1.73
CA ASN A 714 -37.58 -11.11 0.58
C ASN A 714 -39.07 -10.90 0.90
N THR A 715 -39.61 -11.70 1.83
CA THR A 715 -41.05 -11.71 2.13
C THR A 715 -41.43 -10.70 3.22
N ASN A 716 -40.57 -10.54 4.23
CA ASN A 716 -40.94 -9.82 5.46
C ASN A 716 -40.20 -8.49 5.66
N MET A 717 -39.08 -8.25 4.97
CA MET A 717 -38.23 -7.09 5.22
C MET A 717 -38.20 -6.08 4.08
N VAL A 718 -38.07 -6.55 2.83
CA VAL A 718 -37.80 -5.65 1.68
C VAL A 718 -38.87 -4.58 1.50
N ASP A 719 -40.14 -4.96 1.39
CA ASP A 719 -41.20 -4.00 1.07
C ASP A 719 -41.41 -2.96 2.19
N PRO A 720 -41.51 -3.35 3.49
CA PRO A 720 -41.54 -2.37 4.59
C PRO A 720 -40.34 -1.42 4.60
N PHE A 721 -39.13 -1.94 4.31
CA PHE A 721 -37.93 -1.12 4.23
C PHE A 721 -38.03 -0.08 3.11
N LEU A 722 -38.34 -0.51 1.88
CA LEU A 722 -38.45 0.39 0.72
C LEU A 722 -39.50 1.48 0.95
N GLU A 723 -40.67 1.13 1.51
CA GLU A 723 -41.71 2.09 1.86
C GLU A 723 -41.23 3.14 2.88
N ALA A 724 -40.33 2.77 3.80
CA ALA A 724 -39.82 3.70 4.79
C ALA A 724 -38.73 4.64 4.26
N VAL A 725 -37.87 4.17 3.34
CA VAL A 725 -36.66 4.89 2.95
C VAL A 725 -36.77 5.62 1.62
N LEU A 726 -37.52 5.10 0.64
CA LEU A 726 -37.48 5.65 -0.73
C LEU A 726 -38.14 7.03 -0.82
N THR A 727 -39.29 7.23 -0.19
CA THR A 727 -39.98 8.52 -0.17
C THR A 727 -39.16 9.58 0.57
N ASP A 728 -38.58 9.22 1.72
CA ASP A 728 -37.69 10.08 2.49
C ASP A 728 -36.44 10.47 1.68
N PHE A 729 -35.81 9.53 0.98
CA PHE A 729 -34.65 9.81 0.13
C PHE A 729 -34.99 10.76 -1.03
N ASN A 730 -36.09 10.50 -1.74
CA ASN A 730 -36.48 11.28 -2.91
C ASN A 730 -36.84 12.73 -2.55
N THR A 731 -37.62 12.92 -1.48
CA THR A 731 -38.19 14.23 -1.11
C THR A 731 -37.22 15.14 -0.34
N ASN A 732 -36.18 14.58 0.29
CA ASN A 732 -35.19 15.37 1.03
C ASN A 732 -34.30 16.22 0.11
N VAL A 733 -33.75 17.29 0.68
CA VAL A 733 -32.75 18.14 0.01
C VAL A 733 -31.43 17.39 -0.19
N ASP A 734 -30.64 17.78 -1.21
CA ASP A 734 -29.36 17.14 -1.57
C ASP A 734 -28.45 16.86 -0.36
N THR A 735 -28.27 17.85 0.53
CA THR A 735 -27.39 17.72 1.72
C THR A 735 -27.94 16.81 2.82
N ALA A 736 -29.22 16.45 2.79
CA ALA A 736 -29.90 15.62 3.77
C ALA A 736 -30.14 14.18 3.28
N ARG A 737 -29.87 13.87 2.00
CA ARG A 737 -29.92 12.49 1.48
C ARG A 737 -28.76 11.68 2.03
N ASP A 738 -29.05 10.51 2.58
CA ASP A 738 -28.05 9.61 3.16
C ASP A 738 -27.61 8.58 2.11
N ALA A 739 -26.30 8.55 1.77
CA ALA A 739 -25.74 7.65 0.77
C ALA A 739 -25.89 6.17 1.16
N GLU A 740 -25.96 5.89 2.47
CA GLU A 740 -26.16 4.56 3.04
C GLU A 740 -27.45 3.88 2.54
N VAL A 741 -28.46 4.64 2.12
CA VAL A 741 -29.67 4.07 1.50
C VAL A 741 -29.32 3.31 0.21
N LEU A 742 -28.43 3.87 -0.62
CA LEU A 742 -27.98 3.24 -1.86
C LEU A 742 -27.15 1.98 -1.57
N ASN A 743 -26.34 2.02 -0.50
CA ASN A 743 -25.53 0.88 -0.08
C ASN A 743 -26.40 -0.29 0.40
N VAL A 744 -27.40 -0.04 1.24
CA VAL A 744 -28.34 -1.09 1.71
C VAL A 744 -29.10 -1.69 0.54
N ILE A 745 -29.59 -0.86 -0.39
CA ILE A 745 -30.28 -1.34 -1.60
C ILE A 745 -29.34 -2.23 -2.43
N THR A 746 -28.08 -1.82 -2.59
CA THR A 746 -27.05 -2.61 -3.28
C THR A 746 -26.85 -3.97 -2.62
N THR A 747 -26.70 -4.01 -1.29
CA THR A 747 -26.57 -5.25 -0.52
C THR A 747 -27.79 -6.15 -0.67
N ILE A 748 -29.00 -5.60 -0.59
CA ILE A 748 -30.25 -6.34 -0.80
C ILE A 748 -30.30 -6.94 -2.22
N ILE A 749 -29.95 -6.17 -3.25
CA ILE A 749 -29.94 -6.67 -4.64
C ILE A 749 -28.88 -7.76 -4.82
N ASN A 750 -27.68 -7.60 -4.28
CA ASN A 750 -26.64 -8.63 -4.35
C ASN A 750 -27.06 -9.93 -3.64
N LYS A 751 -27.80 -9.81 -2.53
CA LYS A 751 -28.26 -10.95 -1.73
C LYS A 751 -29.45 -11.68 -2.35
N LEU A 752 -30.46 -10.94 -2.77
CA LEU A 752 -31.74 -11.47 -3.27
C LEU A 752 -31.75 -11.70 -4.79
N GLN A 753 -30.83 -11.06 -5.51
CA GLN A 753 -30.67 -11.16 -6.96
C GLN A 753 -31.97 -10.91 -7.72
N SER A 754 -32.39 -11.84 -8.60
CA SER A 754 -33.57 -11.69 -9.46
C SER A 754 -34.89 -11.53 -8.69
N LEU A 755 -34.94 -11.88 -7.40
CA LEU A 755 -36.11 -11.61 -6.55
C LEU A 755 -36.39 -10.10 -6.37
N MET A 756 -35.39 -9.24 -6.63
CA MET A 756 -35.55 -7.79 -6.59
C MET A 756 -36.08 -7.18 -7.88
N THR A 757 -36.09 -7.91 -9.01
CA THR A 757 -36.50 -7.39 -10.32
C THR A 757 -37.86 -6.65 -10.28
N PRO A 758 -38.93 -7.14 -9.62
CA PRO A 758 -40.22 -6.43 -9.57
C PRO A 758 -40.19 -5.08 -8.84
N ARG A 759 -39.18 -4.83 -8.01
CA ARG A 759 -39.04 -3.63 -7.17
C ARG A 759 -38.05 -2.61 -7.72
N VAL A 760 -37.28 -2.98 -8.75
CA VAL A 760 -36.24 -2.12 -9.34
C VAL A 760 -36.84 -0.84 -9.91
N ALA A 761 -38.00 -0.89 -10.56
CA ALA A 761 -38.63 0.31 -11.12
C ALA A 761 -38.91 1.37 -10.03
N THR A 762 -39.49 0.97 -8.90
CA THR A 762 -39.76 1.86 -7.77
C THR A 762 -38.47 2.40 -7.13
N ILE A 763 -37.45 1.56 -6.99
CA ILE A 763 -36.13 1.99 -6.51
C ILE A 763 -35.55 3.04 -7.45
N PHE A 764 -35.53 2.75 -8.74
CA PHE A 764 -34.95 3.60 -9.77
C PHE A 764 -35.65 4.96 -9.84
N GLU A 765 -36.98 5.00 -9.79
CA GLU A 765 -37.76 6.23 -9.77
C GLU A 765 -37.42 7.12 -8.56
N ALA A 766 -37.24 6.53 -7.38
CA ALA A 766 -36.99 7.26 -6.15
C ALA A 766 -35.53 7.71 -5.98
N THR A 767 -34.56 6.96 -6.50
CA THR A 767 -33.13 7.20 -6.20
C THR A 767 -32.31 7.70 -7.39
N PHE A 768 -32.69 7.37 -8.63
CA PHE A 768 -31.81 7.58 -9.78
C PHE A 768 -31.63 9.07 -10.10
N GLN A 769 -32.71 9.77 -10.48
CA GLN A 769 -32.63 11.17 -10.88
C GLN A 769 -32.16 12.10 -9.74
N PRO A 770 -32.65 11.96 -8.49
CA PRO A 770 -32.19 12.79 -7.38
C PRO A 770 -30.69 12.65 -7.14
N THR A 771 -30.14 11.43 -7.25
CA THR A 771 -28.70 11.20 -7.05
C THR A 771 -27.89 11.67 -8.24
N LEU A 772 -28.35 11.41 -9.47
CA LEU A 772 -27.66 11.86 -10.69
C LEU A 772 -27.50 13.39 -10.71
N ASN A 773 -28.53 14.13 -10.30
CA ASN A 773 -28.50 15.59 -10.19
C ASN A 773 -27.51 16.10 -9.13
N MET A 774 -27.18 15.29 -8.11
CA MET A 774 -26.18 15.64 -7.11
C MET A 774 -24.77 15.44 -7.65
N ILE A 775 -24.52 14.30 -8.29
CA ILE A 775 -23.15 13.88 -8.64
C ILE A 775 -22.63 14.48 -9.94
N THR A 776 -23.51 14.93 -10.86
CA THR A 776 -23.12 15.44 -12.18
C THR A 776 -22.77 16.93 -12.21
N LYS A 777 -23.00 17.67 -11.12
CA LYS A 777 -22.71 19.11 -11.04
C LYS A 777 -21.21 19.42 -10.94
N ASP A 778 -20.46 18.55 -10.28
CA ASP A 778 -19.02 18.70 -10.01
C ASP A 778 -18.41 17.31 -9.75
N PHE A 779 -17.09 17.16 -9.92
CA PHE A 779 -16.35 15.91 -9.71
C PHE A 779 -15.84 15.69 -8.27
N ALA A 780 -15.98 16.67 -7.36
CA ALA A 780 -15.53 16.54 -5.96
C ALA A 780 -16.68 16.31 -4.97
N GLU A 781 -17.83 16.99 -5.08
CA GLU A 781 -18.90 16.91 -4.06
C GLU A 781 -19.65 15.55 -3.99
N TYR A 782 -20.06 15.10 -2.79
CA TYR A 782 -20.82 13.84 -2.59
C TYR A 782 -20.11 12.55 -3.05
N PRO A 783 -18.85 12.29 -2.62
CA PRO A 783 -18.14 11.06 -3.02
C PRO A 783 -18.84 9.78 -2.57
N GLU A 784 -19.42 9.77 -1.36
CA GLU A 784 -20.17 8.63 -0.82
C GLU A 784 -21.38 8.28 -1.69
N HIS A 785 -22.13 9.29 -2.16
CA HIS A 785 -23.28 9.09 -3.06
C HIS A 785 -22.84 8.57 -4.43
N ARG A 786 -21.69 9.03 -4.96
CA ARG A 786 -21.15 8.50 -6.22
C ARG A 786 -20.88 7.01 -6.10
N THR A 787 -20.12 6.60 -5.09
CA THR A 787 -19.77 5.18 -4.88
C THR A 787 -21.03 4.34 -4.68
N GLY A 788 -21.96 4.78 -3.82
CA GLY A 788 -23.23 4.08 -3.60
C GLY A 788 -24.09 3.98 -4.86
N PHE A 789 -24.17 5.04 -5.66
CA PHE A 789 -24.95 5.08 -6.90
C PHE A 789 -24.42 4.09 -7.93
N TYR A 790 -23.12 4.11 -8.22
CA TYR A 790 -22.53 3.21 -9.21
C TYR A 790 -22.52 1.75 -8.73
N SER A 791 -22.36 1.51 -7.43
CA SER A 791 -22.51 0.17 -6.87
C SER A 791 -23.93 -0.37 -7.06
N MET A 792 -24.95 0.46 -6.81
CA MET A 792 -26.35 0.12 -7.04
C MET A 792 -26.63 -0.18 -8.52
N LEU A 793 -26.16 0.68 -9.44
CA LEU A 793 -26.34 0.46 -10.89
C LEU A 793 -25.67 -0.83 -11.36
N LYS A 794 -24.46 -1.12 -10.87
CA LYS A 794 -23.76 -2.38 -11.14
C LYS A 794 -24.57 -3.58 -10.67
N SER A 795 -25.06 -3.56 -9.43
CA SER A 795 -25.89 -4.64 -8.89
C SER A 795 -27.20 -4.83 -9.65
N ILE A 796 -27.87 -3.73 -10.05
CA ILE A 796 -29.08 -3.80 -10.88
C ILE A 796 -28.77 -4.42 -12.24
N ASN A 797 -27.73 -3.94 -12.93
CA ASN A 797 -27.34 -4.46 -14.25
C ASN A 797 -26.97 -5.95 -14.18
N LYS A 798 -26.22 -6.35 -13.16
CA LYS A 798 -25.78 -7.73 -12.98
C LYS A 798 -26.90 -8.72 -12.65
N HIS A 799 -27.77 -8.36 -11.72
CA HIS A 799 -28.70 -9.31 -11.11
C HIS A 799 -30.17 -9.10 -11.51
N CYS A 800 -30.52 -7.90 -11.97
CA CYS A 800 -31.89 -7.50 -12.27
C CYS A 800 -32.03 -6.88 -13.68
N PHE A 801 -31.18 -7.29 -14.61
CA PHE A 801 -31.19 -6.80 -15.99
C PHE A 801 -32.58 -6.75 -16.68
N PRO A 802 -33.50 -7.72 -16.49
CA PRO A 802 -34.83 -7.65 -17.10
C PRO A 802 -35.61 -6.38 -16.74
N ALA A 803 -35.45 -5.86 -15.51
CA ALA A 803 -36.11 -4.62 -15.11
C ALA A 803 -35.59 -3.39 -15.86
N LEU A 804 -34.34 -3.41 -16.33
CA LEU A 804 -33.78 -2.32 -17.14
C LEU A 804 -34.43 -2.26 -18.53
N LEU A 805 -34.85 -3.40 -19.08
CA LEU A 805 -35.55 -3.47 -20.37
C LEU A 805 -36.98 -2.93 -20.31
N GLU A 806 -37.57 -2.89 -19.10
CA GLU A 806 -38.91 -2.35 -18.86
C GLU A 806 -38.92 -0.83 -18.62
N LEU A 807 -37.75 -0.20 -18.50
CA LEU A 807 -37.63 1.24 -18.34
C LEU A 807 -38.15 2.00 -19.57
N ALA A 808 -38.74 3.17 -19.34
CA ALA A 808 -39.11 4.06 -20.44
C ALA A 808 -37.85 4.46 -21.24
N PRO A 809 -37.93 4.67 -22.57
CA PRO A 809 -36.76 4.97 -23.40
C PRO A 809 -35.91 6.15 -22.92
N GLY A 810 -36.55 7.19 -22.36
CA GLY A 810 -35.84 8.32 -21.77
C GLY A 810 -35.06 7.97 -20.50
N GLN A 811 -35.60 7.11 -19.63
CA GLN A 811 -34.92 6.63 -18.42
C GLN A 811 -33.76 5.69 -18.78
N PHE A 812 -33.96 4.80 -19.75
CA PHE A 812 -32.89 3.94 -20.25
C PHE A 812 -31.75 4.77 -20.86
N LYS A 813 -32.06 5.82 -21.63
CA LYS A 813 -31.04 6.74 -22.12
C LYS A 813 -30.24 7.39 -20.99
N LEU A 814 -30.91 7.89 -19.94
CA LEU A 814 -30.21 8.48 -18.79
C LEU A 814 -29.34 7.45 -18.05
N PHE A 815 -29.75 6.19 -17.99
CA PHE A 815 -28.92 5.10 -17.49
C PHE A 815 -27.63 4.96 -18.32
N ILE A 816 -27.72 4.94 -19.66
CA ILE A 816 -26.54 4.92 -20.53
C ILE A 816 -25.66 6.16 -20.32
N ASP A 817 -26.26 7.36 -20.33
CA ASP A 817 -25.53 8.61 -20.15
C ASP A 817 -24.79 8.64 -18.78
N SER A 818 -25.38 8.02 -17.74
CA SER A 818 -24.72 7.88 -16.43
C SER A 818 -23.53 6.92 -16.44
N ILE A 819 -23.57 5.84 -17.22
CA ILE A 819 -22.43 4.93 -17.39
C ILE A 819 -21.29 5.66 -18.11
N VAL A 820 -21.62 6.42 -19.17
CA VAL A 820 -20.65 7.22 -19.92
C VAL A 820 -19.99 8.29 -19.05
N TRP A 821 -20.77 8.97 -18.20
CA TRP A 821 -20.20 9.89 -17.22
C TRP A 821 -19.29 9.18 -16.22
N GLY A 822 -19.67 7.97 -15.79
CA GLY A 822 -18.91 7.16 -14.82
C GLY A 822 -17.51 6.82 -15.33
N PHE A 823 -17.40 6.22 -16.52
CA PHE A 823 -16.08 5.85 -17.07
C PHE A 823 -15.24 7.04 -17.54
N LYS A 824 -15.82 8.24 -17.65
CA LYS A 824 -15.11 9.51 -17.91
C LYS A 824 -14.66 10.22 -16.64
N HIS A 825 -14.93 9.67 -15.47
CA HIS A 825 -14.59 10.31 -14.20
C HIS A 825 -13.07 10.30 -13.95
N THR A 826 -12.58 11.35 -13.29
CA THR A 826 -11.19 11.46 -12.81
C THR A 826 -10.85 10.55 -11.62
N MET A 827 -11.84 10.01 -10.90
CA MET A 827 -11.61 9.10 -9.79
C MET A 827 -11.54 7.69 -10.32
N ARG A 828 -10.38 7.03 -10.16
CA ARG A 828 -10.12 5.67 -10.66
C ARG A 828 -11.26 4.70 -10.32
N ASP A 829 -11.67 4.63 -9.05
CA ASP A 829 -12.69 3.67 -8.61
C ASP A 829 -14.04 3.85 -9.34
N ILE A 830 -14.45 5.10 -9.62
CA ILE A 830 -15.70 5.36 -10.34
C ILE A 830 -15.55 5.06 -11.83
N ALA A 831 -14.38 5.40 -12.41
CA ALA A 831 -14.09 5.10 -13.80
C ALA A 831 -14.10 3.59 -14.07
N ASP A 832 -13.42 2.83 -13.21
CA ASP A 832 -13.33 1.37 -13.28
C ASP A 832 -14.73 0.74 -13.13
N ILE A 833 -15.52 1.14 -12.13
CA ILE A 833 -16.90 0.64 -11.98
C ILE A 833 -17.76 1.00 -13.20
N GLY A 834 -17.61 2.21 -13.77
CA GLY A 834 -18.33 2.62 -14.98
C GLY A 834 -18.01 1.73 -16.19
N LEU A 835 -16.74 1.38 -16.39
CA LEU A 835 -16.29 0.47 -17.45
C LEU A 835 -16.83 -0.96 -17.24
N GLU A 836 -16.81 -1.45 -16.01
CA GLU A 836 -17.37 -2.76 -15.67
C GLU A 836 -18.87 -2.84 -15.96
N ILE A 837 -19.64 -1.82 -15.56
CA ILE A 837 -21.08 -1.75 -15.87
C ILE A 837 -21.30 -1.74 -17.38
N CYS A 838 -20.50 -0.97 -18.13
CA CYS A 838 -20.59 -0.88 -19.58
C CYS A 838 -20.36 -2.25 -20.26
N GLY A 839 -19.28 -2.94 -19.89
CA GLY A 839 -18.96 -4.27 -20.41
C GLY A 839 -20.06 -5.29 -20.10
N GLU A 840 -20.52 -5.33 -18.84
CA GLU A 840 -21.58 -6.24 -18.41
C GLU A 840 -22.93 -5.93 -19.08
N LEU A 841 -23.25 -4.65 -19.30
CA LEU A 841 -24.44 -4.23 -20.04
C LEU A 841 -24.41 -4.74 -21.48
N ILE A 842 -23.28 -4.59 -22.17
CA ILE A 842 -23.11 -5.08 -23.54
C ILE A 842 -23.29 -6.61 -23.59
N ASP A 843 -22.73 -7.31 -22.62
CA ASP A 843 -22.91 -8.77 -22.49
C ASP A 843 -24.36 -9.17 -22.26
N ASN A 844 -25.06 -8.48 -21.36
CA ASN A 844 -26.47 -8.73 -21.08
C ASN A 844 -27.34 -8.47 -22.31
N ILE A 845 -27.13 -7.36 -23.03
CA ILE A 845 -27.84 -7.05 -24.27
C ILE A 845 -27.59 -8.13 -25.34
N SER A 846 -26.35 -8.62 -25.45
CA SER A 846 -26.00 -9.68 -26.42
C SER A 846 -26.77 -10.99 -26.23
N ARG A 847 -27.35 -11.21 -25.04
CA ARG A 847 -28.15 -12.39 -24.68
C ARG A 847 -29.67 -12.17 -24.82
N THR A 848 -30.10 -10.96 -25.18
CA THR A 848 -31.53 -10.63 -25.41
C THR A 848 -32.02 -11.03 -26.80
N ASP A 849 -33.33 -10.90 -27.03
CA ASP A 849 -33.93 -11.08 -28.35
C ASP A 849 -33.30 -10.14 -29.39
N ALA A 850 -33.12 -10.65 -30.61
CA ALA A 850 -32.43 -9.95 -31.70
C ALA A 850 -33.06 -8.57 -32.03
N ALA A 851 -34.36 -8.40 -31.82
CA ALA A 851 -35.04 -7.12 -32.02
C ALA A 851 -34.64 -6.08 -30.95
N ILE A 852 -34.57 -6.50 -29.68
CA ILE A 852 -34.18 -5.63 -28.55
C ILE A 852 -32.69 -5.28 -28.69
N ALA A 853 -31.84 -6.28 -28.90
CA ALA A 853 -30.42 -6.08 -29.12
C ALA A 853 -30.17 -5.19 -30.35
N GLY A 854 -30.88 -5.43 -31.45
CA GLY A 854 -30.79 -4.62 -32.66
C GLY A 854 -31.12 -3.14 -32.42
N ALA A 855 -32.22 -2.85 -31.72
CA ALA A 855 -32.60 -1.48 -31.38
C ALA A 855 -31.58 -0.79 -30.46
N PHE A 856 -31.01 -1.52 -29.50
CA PHE A 856 -29.94 -1.03 -28.64
C PHE A 856 -28.69 -0.66 -29.45
N TYR A 857 -28.20 -1.57 -30.29
CA TYR A 857 -26.97 -1.33 -31.05
C TYR A 857 -27.14 -0.19 -32.06
N GLN A 858 -28.30 -0.08 -32.72
CA GLN A 858 -28.59 1.05 -33.61
C GLN A 858 -28.59 2.40 -32.89
N SER A 859 -28.98 2.43 -31.62
CA SER A 859 -29.10 3.67 -30.84
C SER A 859 -27.81 4.06 -30.13
N TYR A 860 -27.03 3.09 -29.63
CA TYR A 860 -25.96 3.35 -28.67
C TYR A 860 -24.57 2.78 -29.05
N TYR A 861 -24.47 1.85 -30.01
CA TYR A 861 -23.18 1.20 -30.30
C TYR A 861 -22.10 2.19 -30.71
N LEU A 862 -22.41 3.07 -31.69
CA LEU A 862 -21.43 4.02 -32.22
C LEU A 862 -21.06 5.08 -31.20
N SER A 863 -22.00 5.55 -30.37
CA SER A 863 -21.70 6.53 -29.32
C SER A 863 -20.80 5.93 -28.24
N LEU A 864 -21.12 4.73 -27.75
CA LEU A 864 -20.29 4.03 -26.76
C LEU A 864 -18.89 3.76 -27.29
N LEU A 865 -18.76 3.33 -28.55
CA LEU A 865 -17.46 3.13 -29.18
C LEU A 865 -16.63 4.43 -29.21
N GLN A 866 -17.26 5.55 -29.60
CA GLN A 866 -16.60 6.85 -29.64
C GLN A 866 -16.18 7.32 -28.24
N ASP A 867 -17.05 7.14 -27.24
CA ASP A 867 -16.77 7.53 -25.86
C ASP A 867 -15.64 6.69 -25.24
N ILE A 868 -15.55 5.40 -25.56
CA ILE A 868 -14.44 4.53 -25.13
C ILE A 868 -13.13 4.94 -25.80
N PHE A 869 -13.14 5.23 -27.11
CA PHE A 869 -11.95 5.77 -27.79
C PHE A 869 -11.52 7.11 -27.21
N PHE A 870 -12.47 7.98 -26.87
CA PHE A 870 -12.19 9.28 -26.25
C PHE A 870 -11.38 9.10 -24.97
N VAL A 871 -11.88 8.32 -24.00
CA VAL A 871 -11.15 8.08 -22.73
C VAL A 871 -9.86 7.28 -22.91
N LEU A 872 -9.82 6.35 -23.88
CA LEU A 872 -8.62 5.58 -24.19
C LEU A 872 -7.46 6.46 -24.67
N THR A 873 -7.80 7.54 -25.39
CA THR A 873 -6.83 8.48 -25.95
C THR A 873 -6.62 9.73 -25.09
N ASP A 874 -7.29 9.82 -23.94
CA ASP A 874 -7.09 10.89 -22.98
C ASP A 874 -5.97 10.51 -22.00
N SER A 875 -5.03 11.43 -21.77
CA SER A 875 -3.92 11.19 -20.84
C SER A 875 -4.38 11.09 -19.39
N ASP A 876 -5.56 11.62 -19.06
CA ASP A 876 -6.09 11.67 -17.69
C ASP A 876 -6.82 10.38 -17.27
N HIS A 877 -7.12 9.47 -18.21
CA HIS A 877 -7.86 8.22 -17.96
C HIS A 877 -7.02 6.95 -18.16
N LYS A 878 -5.70 7.07 -18.14
CA LYS A 878 -4.76 5.94 -18.29
C LYS A 878 -4.98 4.81 -17.28
N SER A 879 -5.41 5.13 -16.06
CA SER A 879 -5.72 4.13 -15.02
C SER A 879 -6.83 3.14 -15.43
N GLY A 880 -7.78 3.55 -16.28
CA GLY A 880 -8.88 2.72 -16.77
C GLY A 880 -8.54 1.84 -17.98
N PHE A 881 -7.29 1.80 -18.42
CA PHE A 881 -6.85 1.14 -19.66
C PHE A 881 -7.32 -0.33 -19.78
N LYS A 882 -7.34 -1.06 -18.67
CA LYS A 882 -7.83 -2.44 -18.63
C LYS A 882 -9.31 -2.52 -19.04
N GLY A 883 -10.19 -1.81 -18.34
CA GLY A 883 -11.63 -1.84 -18.63
C GLY A 883 -11.96 -1.28 -20.02
N GLN A 884 -11.23 -0.25 -20.47
CA GLN A 884 -11.37 0.33 -21.80
C GLN A 884 -11.06 -0.69 -22.90
N THR A 885 -9.95 -1.41 -22.78
CA THR A 885 -9.54 -2.43 -23.77
C THR A 885 -10.47 -3.65 -23.75
N GLU A 886 -10.99 -4.06 -22.59
CA GLU A 886 -11.98 -5.14 -22.47
C GLU A 886 -13.30 -4.79 -23.15
N VAL A 887 -13.87 -3.60 -22.88
CA VAL A 887 -15.10 -3.13 -23.52
C VAL A 887 -14.90 -2.99 -25.04
N LEU A 888 -13.77 -2.44 -25.45
CA LEU A 888 -13.45 -2.24 -26.87
C LEU A 888 -13.31 -3.58 -27.60
N ALA A 889 -12.56 -4.53 -27.04
CA ALA A 889 -12.44 -5.87 -27.60
C ALA A 889 -13.81 -6.52 -27.78
N ARG A 890 -14.70 -6.37 -26.79
CA ARG A 890 -16.05 -6.92 -26.82
C ARG A 890 -16.90 -6.31 -27.94
N LEU A 891 -16.87 -4.99 -28.12
CA LEU A 891 -17.59 -4.32 -29.21
C LEU A 891 -17.13 -4.84 -30.58
N PHE A 892 -15.81 -4.96 -30.79
CA PHE A 892 -15.25 -5.50 -32.03
C PHE A 892 -15.60 -6.99 -32.24
N GLU A 893 -15.61 -7.81 -31.18
CA GLU A 893 -16.02 -9.22 -31.24
C GLU A 893 -17.48 -9.37 -31.71
N LEU A 894 -18.40 -8.54 -31.19
CA LEU A 894 -19.81 -8.61 -31.56
C LEU A 894 -20.04 -8.36 -33.06
N VAL A 895 -19.23 -7.50 -33.66
CA VAL A 895 -19.27 -7.22 -35.11
C VAL A 895 -18.55 -8.29 -35.92
N SER A 896 -17.35 -8.72 -35.50
CA SER A 896 -16.55 -9.71 -36.24
C SER A 896 -17.20 -11.10 -36.25
N SER A 897 -17.91 -11.46 -35.19
CA SER A 897 -18.65 -12.71 -35.06
C SER A 897 -20.06 -12.68 -35.67
N ASN A 898 -20.46 -11.56 -36.30
CA ASN A 898 -21.80 -11.34 -36.85
C ASN A 898 -22.95 -11.54 -35.84
N LYS A 899 -22.72 -11.24 -34.55
CA LYS A 899 -23.78 -11.27 -33.52
C LYS A 899 -24.74 -10.08 -33.64
N ILE A 900 -24.29 -8.97 -34.23
CA ILE A 900 -25.15 -7.81 -34.53
C ILE A 900 -25.77 -7.99 -35.92
N ILE A 901 -27.05 -8.37 -35.95
CA ILE A 901 -27.80 -8.59 -37.19
C ILE A 901 -28.33 -7.28 -37.77
N ALA A 902 -28.75 -6.33 -36.92
CA ALA A 902 -29.25 -5.03 -37.36
C ALA A 902 -28.12 -4.18 -37.97
N PRO A 903 -28.39 -3.39 -39.03
CA PRO A 903 -27.37 -2.51 -39.61
C PRO A 903 -26.99 -1.41 -38.62
N LEU A 904 -25.69 -1.23 -38.37
CA LEU A 904 -25.14 -0.16 -37.52
C LEU A 904 -25.15 1.22 -38.19
N PHE A 905 -25.52 1.27 -39.47
CA PHE A 905 -25.57 2.46 -40.31
C PHE A 905 -26.98 2.68 -40.83
N ASP A 906 -27.29 3.92 -41.23
CA ASP A 906 -28.52 4.22 -41.96
C ASP A 906 -28.39 3.73 -43.42
N PRO A 907 -29.15 2.71 -43.86
CA PRO A 907 -29.06 2.20 -45.22
C PRO A 907 -29.42 3.22 -46.30
N SER A 908 -30.11 4.31 -45.94
CA SER A 908 -30.45 5.39 -46.88
C SER A 908 -29.27 6.33 -47.17
N GLN A 909 -28.26 6.35 -46.31
CA GLN A 909 -27.09 7.24 -46.41
C GLN A 909 -25.87 6.55 -47.01
N VAL A 910 -25.86 5.21 -47.06
CA VAL A 910 -24.74 4.42 -47.57
C VAL A 910 -24.97 4.03 -49.04
N THR A 911 -24.06 4.47 -49.91
CA THR A 911 -24.12 4.21 -51.37
C THR A 911 -23.72 2.79 -51.76
N ASN A 912 -23.04 2.04 -50.88
CA ASN A 912 -22.63 0.66 -51.12
C ASN A 912 -23.76 -0.33 -50.74
N PRO A 913 -24.40 -1.02 -51.70
CA PRO A 913 -25.50 -1.95 -51.42
C PRO A 913 -25.08 -3.25 -50.72
N ASN A 914 -23.78 -3.56 -50.68
CA ASN A 914 -23.23 -4.75 -50.01
C ASN A 914 -22.49 -4.40 -48.70
N MET A 915 -22.76 -3.22 -48.11
CA MET A 915 -22.12 -2.80 -46.87
C MET A 915 -22.44 -3.76 -45.72
N THR A 916 -21.41 -4.32 -45.08
CA THR A 916 -21.54 -5.14 -43.88
C THR A 916 -21.23 -4.30 -42.64
N ASN A 917 -21.70 -4.73 -41.47
CA ASN A 917 -21.37 -4.05 -40.20
C ASN A 917 -19.85 -3.98 -39.97
N ALA A 918 -19.11 -5.03 -40.33
CA ALA A 918 -17.65 -5.04 -40.23
C ALA A 918 -16.98 -4.02 -41.16
N ALA A 919 -17.40 -3.95 -42.43
CA ALA A 919 -16.86 -2.99 -43.38
C ALA A 919 -17.17 -1.54 -42.96
N PHE A 920 -18.41 -1.28 -42.54
CA PHE A 920 -18.83 0.02 -42.04
C PHE A 920 -18.02 0.44 -40.80
N LEU A 921 -17.85 -0.47 -39.83
CA LEU A 921 -17.09 -0.18 -38.61
C LEU A 921 -15.62 0.16 -38.90
N GLN A 922 -14.99 -0.54 -39.86
CA GLN A 922 -13.62 -0.23 -40.29
C GLN A 922 -13.52 1.19 -40.88
N GLU A 923 -14.45 1.58 -41.74
CA GLU A 923 -14.47 2.93 -42.33
C GLU A 923 -14.76 4.01 -41.28
N HIS A 924 -15.69 3.75 -40.35
CA HIS A 924 -16.06 4.66 -39.28
C HIS A 924 -14.90 4.90 -38.31
N VAL A 925 -14.26 3.84 -37.80
CA VAL A 925 -13.12 3.96 -36.88
C VAL A 925 -11.91 4.57 -37.59
N SER A 926 -11.67 4.26 -38.86
CA SER A 926 -10.60 4.89 -39.62
C SER A 926 -10.80 6.40 -39.74
N THR A 927 -12.04 6.84 -39.97
CA THR A 927 -12.38 8.26 -40.06
C THR A 927 -12.26 8.94 -38.71
N LEU A 928 -12.73 8.29 -37.64
CA LEU A 928 -12.61 8.75 -36.26
C LEU A 928 -11.14 9.02 -35.88
N LEU A 929 -10.27 8.02 -36.05
CA LEU A 929 -8.86 8.11 -35.68
C LEU A 929 -8.09 9.09 -36.58
N GLN A 930 -8.40 9.16 -37.87
CA GLN A 930 -7.76 10.11 -38.78
C GLN A 930 -8.11 11.56 -38.44
N ASN A 931 -9.35 11.82 -37.98
CA ASN A 931 -9.79 13.14 -37.54
C ASN A 931 -9.18 13.52 -36.19
N ALA A 932 -9.11 12.56 -35.24
CA ALA A 932 -8.53 12.79 -33.92
C ALA A 932 -7.00 12.97 -33.99
N PHE A 933 -6.32 12.21 -34.85
CA PHE A 933 -4.87 12.21 -35.02
C PHE A 933 -4.48 12.43 -36.49
N PRO A 934 -4.57 13.67 -37.01
CA PRO A 934 -4.26 13.98 -38.42
C PRO A 934 -2.81 13.67 -38.82
N HIS A 935 -1.93 13.54 -37.83
CA HIS A 935 -0.51 13.25 -38.02
C HIS A 935 -0.20 11.76 -38.27
N LEU A 936 -1.14 10.85 -37.99
CA LEU A 936 -0.97 9.43 -38.26
C LEU A 936 -1.15 9.13 -39.75
N GLN A 937 -0.30 8.25 -40.27
CA GLN A 937 -0.45 7.78 -41.64
C GLN A 937 -1.66 6.84 -41.75
N SER A 938 -2.44 6.95 -42.84
CA SER A 938 -3.62 6.10 -43.03
C SER A 938 -3.29 4.60 -43.10
N SER A 939 -2.05 4.23 -43.44
CA SER A 939 -1.56 2.85 -43.35
C SER A 939 -1.47 2.36 -41.90
N GLN A 940 -0.96 3.18 -40.98
CA GLN A 940 -0.85 2.85 -39.56
C GLN A 940 -2.22 2.62 -38.93
N ILE A 941 -3.18 3.51 -39.23
CA ILE A 941 -4.57 3.40 -38.77
C ILE A 941 -5.21 2.10 -39.27
N LYS A 942 -5.02 1.75 -40.55
CA LYS A 942 -5.55 0.50 -41.11
C LYS A 942 -4.96 -0.75 -40.47
N VAL A 943 -3.65 -0.77 -40.19
CA VAL A 943 -2.98 -1.88 -39.51
C VAL A 943 -3.54 -2.05 -38.10
N PHE A 944 -3.68 -0.96 -37.35
CA PHE A 944 -4.25 -0.98 -36.00
C PHE A 944 -5.69 -1.54 -35.99
N ILE A 945 -6.57 -1.02 -36.87
CA ILE A 945 -7.95 -1.51 -36.97
C ILE A 945 -7.99 -3.00 -37.34
N HIS A 946 -7.13 -3.45 -38.25
CA HIS A 946 -7.05 -4.87 -38.60
C HIS A 946 -6.69 -5.73 -37.39
N ALA A 947 -5.69 -5.32 -36.61
CA ALA A 947 -5.28 -6.00 -35.39
C ALA A 947 -6.43 -6.09 -34.36
N MET A 948 -7.25 -5.03 -34.23
CA MET A 948 -8.43 -5.05 -33.35
C MET A 948 -9.48 -6.08 -33.78
N PHE A 949 -9.69 -6.25 -35.10
CA PHE A 949 -10.58 -7.28 -35.62
C PHE A 949 -10.02 -8.70 -35.49
N GLU A 950 -8.70 -8.88 -35.57
CA GLU A 950 -8.05 -10.18 -35.46
C GLU A 950 -7.95 -10.66 -34.00
N TYR A 951 -7.60 -9.77 -33.08
CA TYR A 951 -7.27 -10.11 -31.70
C TYR A 951 -8.39 -9.86 -30.68
N ASN A 952 -9.59 -9.47 -31.09
CA ASN A 952 -10.73 -9.25 -30.18
C ASN A 952 -11.08 -10.44 -29.26
N ASN A 953 -10.74 -11.68 -29.63
CA ASN A 953 -10.92 -12.87 -28.80
C ASN A 953 -9.70 -13.19 -27.89
N ASN A 954 -8.62 -12.42 -27.97
CA ASN A 954 -7.42 -12.59 -27.17
C ASN A 954 -7.11 -11.29 -26.41
N PRO A 955 -7.63 -11.14 -25.17
CA PRO A 955 -7.50 -9.91 -24.39
C PRO A 955 -6.06 -9.44 -24.24
N THR A 956 -5.11 -10.36 -24.01
CA THR A 956 -3.69 -10.04 -23.84
C THR A 956 -3.09 -9.42 -25.10
N LYS A 957 -3.33 -10.04 -26.27
CA LYS A 957 -2.83 -9.51 -27.54
C LYS A 957 -3.54 -8.21 -27.93
N PHE A 958 -4.85 -8.13 -27.76
CA PHE A 958 -5.62 -6.93 -28.04
C PHE A 958 -5.10 -5.74 -27.22
N LYS A 959 -4.94 -5.92 -25.91
CA LYS A 959 -4.38 -4.91 -25.01
C LYS A 959 -2.97 -4.49 -25.40
N LEU A 960 -2.12 -5.43 -25.84
CA LEU A 960 -0.77 -5.13 -26.33
C LEU A 960 -0.83 -4.19 -27.54
N GLU A 961 -1.60 -4.54 -28.57
CA GLU A 961 -1.71 -3.75 -29.79
C GLU A 961 -2.29 -2.35 -29.53
N VAL A 962 -3.28 -2.23 -28.65
CA VAL A 962 -3.81 -0.93 -28.24
C VAL A 962 -2.76 -0.11 -27.49
N ARG A 963 -1.96 -0.74 -26.64
CA ARG A 963 -0.87 -0.06 -25.92
C ARG A 963 0.21 0.43 -26.88
N ASP A 964 0.63 -0.41 -27.82
CA ASP A 964 1.64 -0.07 -28.82
C ASP A 964 1.15 1.06 -29.73
N PHE A 965 -0.15 1.07 -30.08
CA PHE A 965 -0.79 2.19 -30.76
C PHE A 965 -0.76 3.48 -29.93
N LEU A 966 -1.14 3.42 -28.65
CA LEU A 966 -1.11 4.59 -27.77
C LEU A 966 0.31 5.15 -27.62
N ILE A 967 1.33 4.30 -27.41
CA ILE A 967 2.73 4.73 -27.29
C ILE A 967 3.24 5.41 -28.57
N GLN A 968 2.69 5.07 -29.74
CA GLN A 968 3.03 5.72 -31.00
C GLN A 968 2.41 7.14 -31.13
N LEU A 969 1.39 7.48 -30.33
CA LEU A 969 0.81 8.82 -30.28
C LEU A 969 1.77 9.78 -29.57
N LYS A 970 1.93 10.98 -30.14
CA LYS A 970 2.85 11.99 -29.57
C LYS A 970 2.43 12.43 -28.17
N GLU A 971 1.13 12.39 -27.91
CA GLU A 971 0.46 12.75 -26.66
C GLU A 971 0.76 11.76 -25.52
N PHE A 972 1.24 10.55 -25.85
CA PHE A 972 1.60 9.47 -24.91
C PHE A 972 3.12 9.19 -24.88
N ALA A 973 3.93 10.04 -25.51
CA ALA A 973 5.40 9.97 -25.43
C ALA A 973 5.87 10.50 -24.06
N GLY A 974 5.80 9.67 -23.01
CA GLY A 974 6.14 10.03 -21.63
C GLY A 974 6.01 8.87 -20.63
N GLU A 975 5.68 9.17 -19.36
CA GLU A 975 5.42 8.17 -18.33
C GLU A 975 4.16 7.33 -18.65
N ASN A 976 4.39 6.05 -18.88
CA ASN A 976 3.38 5.07 -19.31
C ASN A 976 3.21 3.91 -18.31
N ALA A 977 3.67 4.08 -17.07
CA ALA A 977 3.62 3.05 -16.02
C ALA A 977 2.18 2.55 -15.75
N GLU A 978 1.19 3.43 -15.93
CA GLU A 978 -0.23 3.12 -15.72
C GLU A 978 -0.77 2.07 -16.71
N LEU A 979 -0.20 1.98 -17.91
CA LEU A 979 -0.61 0.98 -18.92
C LEU A 979 -0.20 -0.46 -18.54
N TYR A 980 0.68 -0.61 -17.55
CA TYR A 980 1.22 -1.88 -17.04
C TYR A 980 0.70 -2.25 -15.64
N LEU A 981 -0.30 -1.51 -15.12
CA LEU A 981 -0.81 -1.71 -13.76
C LEU A 981 -1.29 -3.14 -13.50
N GLU A 982 -2.03 -3.73 -14.43
CA GLU A 982 -2.56 -5.08 -14.27
C GLU A 982 -1.46 -6.15 -14.22
N GLU A 983 -0.44 -6.02 -15.07
CA GLU A 983 0.71 -6.93 -15.08
C GLU A 983 1.46 -6.84 -13.76
N LYS A 984 1.68 -5.62 -13.25
CA LYS A 984 2.29 -5.36 -11.95
C LYS A 984 1.45 -5.90 -10.80
N GLU A 985 0.13 -5.66 -10.80
CA GLU A 985 -0.81 -6.18 -9.79
C GLU A 985 -0.84 -7.71 -9.79
N ARG A 986 -0.82 -8.35 -10.97
CA ARG A 986 -0.79 -9.80 -11.11
C ARG A 986 0.52 -10.41 -10.60
N GLU A 987 1.65 -9.77 -10.90
CA GLU A 987 2.97 -10.19 -10.40
C GLU A 987 3.05 -10.07 -8.89
N MET A 988 2.63 -8.93 -8.33
CA MET A 988 2.56 -8.71 -6.87
C MET A 988 1.63 -9.72 -6.18
N GLU A 989 0.47 -10.03 -6.78
CA GLU A 989 -0.46 -11.00 -6.21
C GLU A 989 0.07 -12.44 -6.29
N ALA A 990 0.75 -12.80 -7.38
CA ALA A 990 1.41 -14.09 -7.52
C ALA A 990 2.53 -14.25 -6.48
N GLN A 991 3.34 -13.20 -6.29
CA GLN A 991 4.39 -13.15 -5.27
C GLN A 991 3.79 -13.28 -3.87
N ARG A 992 2.76 -12.48 -3.53
CA ARG A 992 2.07 -12.54 -2.24
C ARG A 992 1.50 -13.92 -1.94
N LYS A 993 0.90 -14.60 -2.94
CA LYS A 993 0.39 -15.97 -2.81
C LYS A 993 1.51 -16.98 -2.57
N ALA A 994 2.63 -16.86 -3.29
CA ALA A 994 3.78 -17.74 -3.11
C ALA A 994 4.42 -17.57 -1.73
N GLU A 995 4.59 -16.32 -1.27
CA GLU A 995 5.09 -15.99 0.07
C GLU A 995 4.16 -16.51 1.16
N MET A 996 2.84 -16.33 1.04
CA MET A 996 1.86 -16.86 1.99
C MET A 996 1.87 -18.39 2.02
N ALA A 997 1.97 -19.05 0.86
CA ALA A 997 2.06 -20.51 0.78
C ALA A 997 3.33 -21.05 1.47
N LYS A 998 4.47 -20.38 1.29
CA LYS A 998 5.72 -20.69 2.00
C LYS A 998 5.58 -20.44 3.51
N ALA A 999 4.97 -19.34 3.92
CA ALA A 999 4.74 -19.04 5.33
C ALA A 999 3.82 -20.08 6.00
N LEU A 1000 2.77 -20.54 5.31
CA LEU A 1000 1.85 -21.55 5.83
C LEU A 1000 2.50 -22.94 6.01
N SER A 1001 3.56 -23.26 5.27
CA SER A 1001 4.27 -24.53 5.43
C SER A 1001 5.22 -24.55 6.64
N ILE A 1002 5.43 -23.39 7.29
CA ILE A 1002 6.37 -23.22 8.40
C ILE A 1002 5.56 -22.81 9.66
N PRO A 1003 5.42 -23.69 10.66
CA PRO A 1003 4.68 -23.40 11.88
C PRO A 1003 5.13 -22.08 12.55
N GLY A 1004 4.19 -21.22 12.93
CA GLY A 1004 4.47 -19.94 13.61
C GLY A 1004 4.86 -18.75 12.72
N MET A 1005 5.11 -18.95 11.41
CA MET A 1005 5.32 -17.82 10.49
C MET A 1005 4.06 -16.97 10.30
N VAL A 1006 2.90 -17.61 10.15
CA VAL A 1006 1.60 -16.95 10.03
C VAL A 1006 0.99 -16.78 11.43
N LYS A 1007 0.38 -15.61 11.72
CA LYS A 1007 -0.29 -15.39 13.00
C LYS A 1007 -1.49 -16.35 13.14
N PRO A 1008 -1.86 -16.83 14.34
CA PRO A 1008 -3.02 -17.71 14.49
C PRO A 1008 -4.34 -17.14 13.95
N SER A 1009 -4.51 -15.80 13.98
CA SER A 1009 -5.68 -15.11 13.42
C SER A 1009 -5.71 -15.05 11.89
N GLU A 1010 -4.56 -15.27 11.23
CA GLU A 1010 -4.38 -15.25 9.78
C GLU A 1010 -4.30 -16.66 9.18
N LEU A 1011 -4.30 -17.69 10.01
CA LEU A 1011 -4.38 -19.07 9.56
C LEU A 1011 -5.74 -19.31 8.89
N PRO A 1012 -5.80 -20.12 7.81
CA PRO A 1012 -7.05 -20.60 7.28
C PRO A 1012 -7.87 -21.22 8.41
N VAL A 1013 -9.17 -20.96 8.45
CA VAL A 1013 -10.07 -21.68 9.35
C VAL A 1013 -10.05 -23.14 8.90
N ILE A 1014 -9.19 -23.94 9.53
CA ILE A 1014 -9.27 -25.37 9.46
C ILE A 1014 -10.49 -25.69 10.32
N ASP A 1015 -11.55 -26.16 9.69
CA ASP A 1015 -12.65 -26.82 10.38
C ASP A 1015 -12.02 -28.04 11.10
N GLU A 1016 -11.50 -27.84 12.32
CA GLU A 1016 -11.16 -28.90 13.28
C GLU A 1016 -12.43 -29.63 13.77
N ASP A 1017 -13.51 -29.55 13.00
CA ASP A 1017 -14.91 -29.81 13.33
C ASP A 1017 -15.33 -31.28 13.20
N GLU A 1018 -14.41 -32.20 12.89
CA GLU A 1018 -14.75 -33.63 12.80
C GLU A 1018 -14.38 -34.47 14.03
N ASN A 1019 -13.68 -33.93 15.04
CA ASN A 1019 -13.16 -34.76 16.16
C ASN A 1019 -13.33 -34.24 17.59
N LEU A 1020 -14.28 -33.33 17.86
CA LEU A 1020 -14.68 -32.98 19.24
C LEU A 1020 -16.17 -33.20 19.49
#